data_AF-A0AAV9WLQ5-F1
#
_entry.id   AF-A0AAV9WLQ5-F1
#
_cell.length_a   1.000
_cell.length_b   1.000
_cell.length_c   1.000
_cell.angle_alpha   90.00
_cell.angle_beta   90.00
_cell.angle_gamma   90.00
#
_symmetry.space_group_name_H-M   'P 1'
#
loop_
_entity.id
_entity.type
_entity.pdbx_description
1 polymer ?
#
loop_
_entity_poly.entity_id
_entity_poly.type
_entity_poly.pdbx_seq_one_letter_code
_entity_poly.pdbx_strand_id
1 'polypeptide(L)'
;MSGPSPKRLSHASYTIAWICALPLEKAVAEAMLDSTHPRLSQSWRDENSYTLGEIAGQNIVIACLPSGEYGLVSATVVVTQLLSTFASIRFGLMVGVGGGAPSGRNDIRLGDIVVSQPTDTRGGVIQYDHGKILSGGFKLTGSLNRPPQVLLTAISSLRSQFLREGGSRVPHLISRMIAKNPAMAAKCTYPGQEEDLLFESAYNHIGSNATCVACRKDKLVVRSPRKNNDPMIHYGLIASSSQVMKDAKIRDQLSEDLDIYCFEMEAAGLMNTFPCITIRGICDYADSHKNKQWQEYAAAAAAGYAKWLLSVVPKDKILETQTAFQATSHSAGVVSYPVFGIKYSNSPPIHGNPEPAAPKITSAKSGSRSLEQKIPQIPSQPSSAATAARILDEDQLDQFFTPERSFYNKNDLELIANALKATISLSKYSKVPRLYTIMRYVEVKVLADRWKALDDLLEEGISDRSLPIAETSQLPETISPGLGTRFIAAQYLVFQDSIKKIIRGEHMSFMKPPGKDLIVSERVITVLGARTYKGRVDEVTCAGLGNRRYARKQFFRRVMISQGKGDSAESFIKEMEAMKRVGHHHCVEFIASYTDITVFALIMLPVAEYNLRQYLETKCIGDLINQSGFLLSFCGCLVRTIWFMHTRQIRHRDIKPENILVHNNTVVVTDFDCCHDWSETNHSTTAMPPPRTWKYASPEVARVGPHGITRVKSSSDIWSLGCVLLEIITVLKGIPLEELETNFGINEYHEGRTQVESLIDHLRRREPKEVADEVLNWVEEMLLEDQGKRPTAQALAKRTIDSPTLCCELCLAGDDRRVVAPVPRIPAQYSYRRTFDSAGSASISDSNGEAGIGVSGIWQKGGLYALNTQQVTETTPTNGDVYVSPVDDRSPAFSNAFSTVSPISGTPVSSPFSQTKQSYSSESIFFSETVPNSFSWEDYLAEVCAEMKRTEESLGEIERNAIKASFAVYNKTMVKNGYVGAVDRMD
;
A
#
# COMPACT_ATOMS: atom_id res chain seq x y z
N MET A 1 -27.34 49.90 -9.06
CA MET A 1 -25.99 49.29 -9.10
C MET A 1 -26.14 47.79 -8.95
N SER A 2 -25.88 47.02 -10.01
CA SER A 2 -25.76 45.56 -9.91
C SER A 2 -24.40 45.19 -9.30
N GLY A 3 -24.39 44.50 -8.17
CA GLY A 3 -23.14 43.99 -7.58
C GLY A 3 -22.47 42.96 -8.48
N PRO A 4 -21.15 42.72 -8.33
CA PRO A 4 -20.44 41.71 -9.10
C PRO A 4 -21.03 40.32 -8.82
N SER A 5 -21.24 39.53 -9.86
CA SER A 5 -21.69 38.14 -9.75
C SER A 5 -20.69 37.33 -8.90
N PRO A 6 -21.16 36.49 -7.95
CA PRO A 6 -20.28 35.76 -7.05
C PRO A 6 -19.33 34.84 -7.83
N LYS A 7 -18.04 34.87 -7.50
CA LYS A 7 -17.03 33.99 -8.12
C LYS A 7 -17.40 32.53 -7.85
N ARG A 8 -17.59 31.75 -8.92
CA ARG A 8 -17.81 30.30 -8.86
C ARG A 8 -16.50 29.59 -8.53
N LEU A 9 -16.28 29.31 -7.24
CA LEU A 9 -15.10 28.58 -6.76
C LEU A 9 -15.19 27.07 -7.09
N SER A 10 -14.04 26.42 -7.17
CA SER A 10 -13.86 25.00 -7.45
C SER A 10 -12.78 24.39 -6.54
N HIS A 11 -12.57 23.07 -6.55
CA HIS A 11 -11.52 22.43 -5.74
C HIS A 11 -10.12 23.00 -6.04
N ALA A 12 -9.83 23.31 -7.31
CA ALA A 12 -8.58 23.95 -7.73
C ALA A 12 -8.42 25.40 -7.24
N SER A 13 -9.48 26.01 -6.67
CA SER A 13 -9.40 27.35 -6.09
C SER A 13 -8.74 27.38 -4.71
N TYR A 14 -8.56 26.24 -4.04
CA TYR A 14 -8.03 26.14 -2.68
C TYR A 14 -6.55 25.76 -2.68
N THR A 15 -5.74 26.53 -1.96
CA THR A 15 -4.26 26.43 -2.00
C THR A 15 -3.64 26.13 -0.63
N ILE A 16 -4.41 26.17 0.44
CA ILE A 16 -3.96 25.97 1.82
C ILE A 16 -4.91 25.01 2.54
N ALA A 17 -4.38 24.02 3.24
CA ALA A 17 -5.16 23.19 4.15
C ALA A 17 -4.91 23.57 5.61
N TRP A 18 -5.93 23.42 6.44
CA TRP A 18 -5.86 23.57 7.89
C TRP A 18 -6.39 22.28 8.51
N ILE A 19 -5.53 21.58 9.26
CA ILE A 19 -5.82 20.28 9.84
C ILE A 19 -5.95 20.42 11.36
N CYS A 20 -7.03 19.87 11.91
CA CYS A 20 -7.34 19.84 13.33
C CYS A 20 -7.52 18.39 13.80
N ALA A 21 -7.10 18.08 15.03
CA ALA A 21 -7.29 16.76 15.64
C ALA A 21 -8.66 16.65 16.33
N LEU A 22 -9.17 17.75 16.89
CA LEU A 22 -10.38 17.75 17.70
C LEU A 22 -11.50 18.66 17.15
N PRO A 23 -12.79 18.32 17.35
CA PRO A 23 -13.90 19.17 16.92
C PRO A 23 -13.87 20.61 17.49
N LEU A 24 -13.32 20.81 18.70
CA LEU A 24 -13.14 22.14 19.29
C LEU A 24 -12.09 22.97 18.56
N GLU A 25 -11.05 22.33 18.01
CA GLU A 25 -10.01 22.98 17.21
C GLU A 25 -10.57 23.37 15.84
N LYS A 26 -11.40 22.49 15.24
CA LYS A 26 -12.16 22.82 14.02
C LYS A 26 -13.06 24.04 14.25
N ALA A 27 -13.78 24.08 15.37
CA ALA A 27 -14.69 25.19 15.68
C ALA A 27 -13.97 26.56 15.80
N VAL A 28 -12.81 26.64 16.44
CA VAL A 28 -12.03 27.89 16.50
C VAL A 28 -11.37 28.23 15.15
N ALA A 29 -10.99 27.23 14.34
CA ALA A 29 -10.49 27.45 12.99
C ALA A 29 -11.58 28.03 12.06
N GLU A 30 -12.80 27.48 12.11
CA GLU A 30 -13.96 27.98 11.38
C GLU A 30 -14.35 29.39 11.84
N ALA A 31 -14.36 29.64 13.15
CA ALA A 31 -14.64 30.96 13.73
C ALA A 31 -13.60 32.03 13.34
N MET A 32 -12.36 31.61 13.03
CA MET A 32 -11.29 32.46 12.52
C MET A 32 -11.39 32.75 11.01
N LEU A 33 -12.25 32.09 10.22
CA LEU A 33 -12.46 32.47 8.82
C LEU A 33 -12.96 33.92 8.69
N ASP A 34 -12.46 34.66 7.69
CA ASP A 34 -13.01 35.97 7.32
C ASP A 34 -14.40 35.76 6.68
N SER A 35 -14.48 34.87 5.68
CA SER A 35 -15.73 34.39 5.07
C SER A 35 -15.74 32.86 4.89
N THR A 36 -16.94 32.28 4.85
CA THR A 36 -17.17 30.84 4.61
C THR A 36 -17.76 30.66 3.21
N HIS A 37 -17.36 29.60 2.51
CA HIS A 37 -17.78 29.29 1.14
C HIS A 37 -18.79 28.14 1.10
N PRO A 38 -19.65 28.05 0.07
CA PRO A 38 -20.51 26.88 -0.16
C PRO A 38 -19.69 25.58 -0.28
N ARG A 39 -20.28 24.46 0.15
CA ARG A 39 -19.70 23.13 -0.06
C ARG A 39 -19.61 22.81 -1.56
N LEU A 40 -18.59 22.04 -1.92
CA LEU A 40 -18.40 21.50 -3.27
C LEU A 40 -18.81 20.01 -3.32
N SER A 41 -18.98 19.48 -4.53
CA SER A 41 -19.34 18.08 -4.77
C SER A 41 -18.15 17.14 -4.53
N GLN A 42 -18.22 16.34 -3.47
CA GLN A 42 -17.16 15.44 -3.03
C GLN A 42 -17.30 14.04 -3.67
N SER A 43 -16.19 13.31 -3.77
CA SER A 43 -16.17 11.89 -4.19
C SER A 43 -16.70 10.99 -3.08
N TRP A 44 -17.41 9.91 -3.42
CA TRP A 44 -17.82 8.89 -2.43
C TRP A 44 -16.65 8.14 -1.78
N ARG A 45 -15.43 8.27 -2.35
CA ARG A 45 -14.17 7.69 -1.82
C ARG A 45 -13.40 8.62 -0.88
N ASP A 46 -13.95 9.79 -0.58
CA ASP A 46 -13.39 10.77 0.35
C ASP A 46 -14.41 10.96 1.47
N GLU A 47 -14.03 10.55 2.68
CA GLU A 47 -14.91 10.47 3.84
C GLU A 47 -14.77 11.71 4.76
N ASN A 48 -13.87 12.63 4.41
CA ASN A 48 -13.61 13.84 5.20
C ASN A 48 -14.80 14.81 5.25
N SER A 49 -14.92 15.55 6.35
CA SER A 49 -15.89 16.63 6.51
C SER A 49 -15.23 18.01 6.39
N TYR A 50 -15.13 18.52 5.16
CA TYR A 50 -14.51 19.81 4.87
C TYR A 50 -15.38 21.00 5.24
N THR A 51 -14.73 22.07 5.72
CA THR A 51 -15.29 23.42 5.74
C THR A 51 -14.40 24.33 4.90
N LEU A 52 -15.02 25.10 4.01
CA LEU A 52 -14.34 25.91 3.00
C LEU A 52 -14.50 27.40 3.33
N GLY A 53 -13.47 28.20 3.10
CA GLY A 53 -13.53 29.64 3.37
C GLY A 53 -12.30 30.42 2.95
N GLU A 54 -12.21 31.64 3.45
CA GLU A 54 -11.14 32.60 3.16
C GLU A 54 -10.53 33.16 4.47
N ILE A 55 -9.20 33.36 4.47
CA ILE A 55 -8.52 34.28 5.39
C ILE A 55 -7.61 35.18 4.55
N ALA A 56 -7.65 36.50 4.80
CA ALA A 56 -6.79 37.48 4.13
C ALA A 56 -6.78 37.40 2.58
N GLY A 57 -7.90 37.02 1.96
CA GLY A 57 -7.97 36.86 0.51
C GLY A 57 -7.30 35.57 -0.02
N GLN A 58 -7.12 34.55 0.81
CA GLN A 58 -6.54 33.24 0.49
C GLN A 58 -7.55 32.14 0.79
N ASN A 59 -7.78 31.23 -0.16
CA ASN A 59 -8.79 30.16 -0.04
C ASN A 59 -8.24 28.96 0.75
N ILE A 60 -8.95 28.58 1.82
CA ILE A 60 -8.56 27.55 2.79
C ILE A 60 -9.61 26.44 2.83
N VAL A 61 -9.13 25.19 2.90
CA VAL A 61 -9.93 24.02 3.31
C VAL A 61 -9.55 23.62 4.73
N ILE A 62 -10.55 23.56 5.63
CA ILE A 62 -10.41 23.09 7.00
C ILE A 62 -10.91 21.64 7.06
N ALA A 63 -10.08 20.74 7.57
CA ALA A 63 -10.43 19.35 7.85
C ALA A 63 -10.18 19.00 9.32
N CYS A 64 -10.92 18.03 9.84
CA CYS A 64 -10.76 17.49 11.18
C CYS A 64 -10.69 15.97 11.10
N LEU A 65 -9.92 15.35 12.00
CA LEU A 65 -9.93 13.89 12.17
C LEU A 65 -11.34 13.38 12.56
N PRO A 66 -11.68 12.12 12.22
CA PRO A 66 -12.97 11.52 12.58
C PRO A 66 -13.23 11.53 14.10
N SER A 67 -14.50 11.64 14.49
CA SER A 67 -14.88 11.79 15.90
C SER A 67 -14.56 10.52 16.70
N GLY A 68 -13.54 10.58 17.54
CA GLY A 68 -13.05 9.45 18.35
C GLY A 68 -11.71 8.90 17.88
N GLU A 69 -11.25 9.29 16.69
CA GLU A 69 -9.89 9.05 16.21
C GLU A 69 -8.95 10.20 16.57
N TYR A 70 -7.67 9.87 16.72
CA TYR A 70 -6.57 10.80 16.95
C TYR A 70 -5.25 10.12 16.60
N GLY A 71 -4.16 10.88 16.59
CA GLY A 71 -2.82 10.35 16.34
C GLY A 71 -2.40 10.25 14.86
N LEU A 72 -1.11 9.95 14.69
CA LEU A 72 -0.35 9.96 13.42
C LEU A 72 -1.08 9.36 12.20
N VAL A 73 -1.72 8.20 12.35
CA VAL A 73 -2.32 7.45 11.23
C VAL A 73 -3.58 8.14 10.70
N SER A 74 -4.50 8.52 11.59
CA SER A 74 -5.76 9.17 11.20
C SER A 74 -5.50 10.52 10.51
N ALA A 75 -4.55 11.32 11.05
CA ALA A 75 -4.08 12.54 10.40
C ALA A 75 -3.54 12.29 8.97
N THR A 76 -2.76 11.22 8.78
CA THR A 76 -2.22 10.84 7.46
C THR A 76 -3.33 10.46 6.48
N VAL A 77 -4.38 9.74 6.92
CA VAL A 77 -5.53 9.36 6.07
C VAL A 77 -6.32 10.59 5.63
N VAL A 78 -6.69 11.47 6.58
CA VAL A 78 -7.39 12.74 6.33
C VAL A 78 -6.68 13.56 5.25
N VAL A 79 -5.37 13.76 5.41
CA VAL A 79 -4.58 14.56 4.47
C VAL A 79 -4.39 13.86 3.12
N THR A 80 -4.26 12.53 3.09
CA THR A 80 -4.16 11.77 1.82
C THR A 80 -5.42 11.94 0.97
N GLN A 81 -6.61 11.83 1.58
CA GLN A 81 -7.88 12.06 0.89
C GLN A 81 -8.04 13.55 0.50
N LEU A 82 -7.66 14.49 1.38
CA LEU A 82 -7.68 15.93 1.09
C LEU A 82 -6.84 16.31 -0.13
N LEU A 83 -5.62 15.78 -0.26
CA LEU A 83 -4.77 16.04 -1.43
C LEU A 83 -5.32 15.39 -2.71
N SER A 84 -6.10 14.31 -2.61
CA SER A 84 -6.79 13.71 -3.75
C SER A 84 -7.95 14.58 -4.25
N THR A 85 -8.69 15.25 -3.36
CA THR A 85 -9.82 16.11 -3.71
C THR A 85 -9.39 17.55 -4.05
N PHE A 86 -8.38 18.08 -3.36
CA PHE A 86 -7.85 19.44 -3.54
C PHE A 86 -6.40 19.41 -4.07
N ALA A 87 -6.21 18.96 -5.30
CA ALA A 87 -4.88 18.83 -5.93
C ALA A 87 -4.07 20.16 -6.05
N SER A 88 -4.69 21.32 -5.82
CA SER A 88 -4.04 22.65 -5.87
C SER A 88 -3.46 23.14 -4.54
N ILE A 89 -3.62 22.37 -3.46
CA ILE A 89 -3.02 22.67 -2.14
C ILE A 89 -1.48 22.71 -2.26
N ARG A 90 -0.87 23.73 -1.66
CA ARG A 90 0.59 24.00 -1.72
C ARG A 90 1.27 23.65 -0.40
N PHE A 91 0.62 23.96 0.71
CA PHE A 91 1.03 23.62 2.07
C PHE A 91 -0.19 23.53 2.98
N GLY A 92 0.02 23.17 4.24
CA GLY A 92 -0.99 23.37 5.27
C GLY A 92 -0.45 23.70 6.65
N LEU A 93 -1.39 23.84 7.59
CA LEU A 93 -1.13 24.07 9.01
C LEU A 93 -1.73 22.90 9.80
N MET A 94 -0.96 22.28 10.68
CA MET A 94 -1.50 21.41 11.74
C MET A 94 -1.70 22.28 12.98
N VAL A 95 -2.95 22.59 13.31
CA VAL A 95 -3.28 23.57 14.36
C VAL A 95 -4.22 22.94 15.39
N GLY A 96 -3.80 22.98 16.65
CA GLY A 96 -4.57 22.40 17.75
C GLY A 96 -3.94 22.68 19.10
N VAL A 97 -4.24 21.84 20.09
CA VAL A 97 -3.67 21.93 21.44
C VAL A 97 -2.53 20.92 21.66
N GLY A 98 -1.68 21.18 22.65
CA GLY A 98 -0.63 20.26 23.09
C GLY A 98 -0.25 20.49 24.56
N GLY A 99 0.52 19.58 25.12
CA GLY A 99 1.10 19.74 26.47
C GLY A 99 2.41 20.52 26.41
N GLY A 100 2.62 21.48 27.30
CA GLY A 100 3.83 22.29 27.36
C GLY A 100 4.96 21.62 28.14
N ALA A 101 6.20 21.95 27.80
CA ALA A 101 7.41 21.48 28.48
C ALA A 101 8.24 22.68 29.00
N PRO A 102 7.92 23.21 30.20
CA PRO A 102 8.65 24.34 30.78
C PRO A 102 10.06 23.91 31.19
N SER A 103 11.05 24.76 30.98
CA SER A 103 12.44 24.49 31.39
C SER A 103 13.12 25.76 31.88
N GLY A 104 14.29 25.62 32.52
CA GLY A 104 15.08 26.77 33.01
C GLY A 104 15.54 27.75 31.91
N ARG A 105 15.39 27.39 30.62
CA ARG A 105 15.60 28.27 29.47
C ARG A 105 14.32 28.90 28.93
N ASN A 106 13.18 28.22 29.08
CA ASN A 106 11.92 28.54 28.42
C ASN A 106 10.73 28.48 29.41
N ASP A 107 10.27 29.64 29.87
CA ASP A 107 9.08 29.80 30.72
C ASP A 107 7.79 29.65 29.86
N ILE A 108 7.51 28.41 29.46
CA ILE A 108 6.28 28.03 28.75
C ILE A 108 5.13 27.94 29.76
N ARG A 109 3.99 28.57 29.44
CA ARG A 109 2.80 28.64 30.30
C ARG A 109 1.54 28.14 29.62
N LEU A 110 0.51 27.83 30.40
CA LEU A 110 -0.81 27.50 29.84
C LEU A 110 -1.35 28.69 29.04
N GLY A 111 -1.96 28.41 27.90
CA GLY A 111 -2.42 29.41 26.93
C GLY A 111 -1.34 29.94 25.97
N ASP A 112 -0.05 29.65 26.16
CA ASP A 112 1.00 29.99 25.19
C ASP A 112 0.85 29.24 23.86
N ILE A 113 1.57 29.71 22.85
CA ILE A 113 1.64 29.10 21.51
C ILE A 113 3.07 28.60 21.28
N VAL A 114 3.21 27.33 20.90
CA VAL A 114 4.47 26.76 20.42
C VAL A 114 4.35 26.49 18.91
N VAL A 115 5.34 26.95 18.16
CA VAL A 115 5.42 26.83 16.70
C VAL A 115 6.64 26.01 16.33
N SER A 116 6.46 24.96 15.53
CA SER A 116 7.56 24.08 15.10
C SER A 116 8.59 24.85 14.28
N GLN A 117 9.80 25.04 14.80
CA GLN A 117 10.91 25.69 14.09
C GLN A 117 12.07 24.69 13.92
N PRO A 118 12.61 24.53 12.70
CA PRO A 118 13.81 23.72 12.48
C PRO A 118 15.02 24.18 13.29
N THR A 119 15.87 23.21 13.61
CA THR A 119 17.24 23.38 14.11
C THR A 119 18.22 22.72 13.13
N ASP A 120 19.53 22.88 13.35
CA ASP A 120 20.57 22.37 12.44
C ASP A 120 20.50 20.85 12.20
N THR A 121 19.86 20.09 13.12
CA THR A 121 19.76 18.62 13.07
C THR A 121 18.33 18.08 12.98
N ARG A 122 17.29 18.93 13.10
CA ARG A 122 15.88 18.48 13.20
C ARG A 122 14.92 19.41 12.42
N GLY A 123 13.90 18.83 11.79
CA GLY A 123 12.90 19.57 11.01
C GLY A 123 11.89 20.43 11.79
N GLY A 124 12.04 20.59 13.11
CA GLY A 124 11.08 21.33 13.96
C GLY A 124 10.01 20.46 14.62
N VAL A 125 9.85 19.22 14.15
CA VAL A 125 9.10 18.16 14.83
C VAL A 125 10.03 16.95 15.04
N ILE A 126 9.91 16.28 16.19
CA ILE A 126 10.63 15.04 16.52
C ILE A 126 9.60 13.98 16.87
N GLN A 127 9.63 12.83 16.18
CA GLN A 127 8.90 11.66 16.66
C GLN A 127 9.70 10.99 17.79
N TYR A 128 9.26 11.11 19.04
CA TYR A 128 10.08 10.72 20.20
C TYR A 128 9.92 9.25 20.62
N ASP A 129 8.87 8.56 20.15
CA ASP A 129 8.71 7.11 20.31
C ASP A 129 9.47 6.29 19.24
N HIS A 130 10.17 6.95 18.32
CA HIS A 130 10.86 6.33 17.19
C HIS A 130 12.40 6.33 17.32
N GLY A 131 12.95 5.18 17.71
CA GLY A 131 14.39 5.00 17.94
C GLY A 131 14.83 3.55 18.02
N LYS A 132 16.15 3.33 18.01
CA LYS A 132 16.77 2.02 18.26
C LYS A 132 17.06 1.87 19.75
N ILE A 133 16.68 0.72 20.34
CA ILE A 133 17.16 0.32 21.67
C ILE A 133 18.56 -0.31 21.48
N LEU A 134 19.56 0.30 22.11
CA LEU A 134 20.95 -0.16 22.14
C LEU A 134 21.30 -0.63 23.56
N SER A 135 22.43 -1.32 23.72
CA SER A 135 22.91 -1.83 25.01
C SER A 135 23.14 -0.74 26.09
N GLY A 136 23.19 0.53 25.69
CA GLY A 136 23.30 1.70 26.57
C GLY A 136 22.05 2.58 26.63
N GLY A 137 20.90 2.15 26.09
CA GLY A 137 19.64 2.89 26.13
C GLY A 137 18.98 3.14 24.77
N PHE A 138 17.89 3.91 24.78
CA PHE A 138 17.11 4.26 23.58
C PHE A 138 17.73 5.46 22.85
N LYS A 139 17.99 5.32 21.54
CA LYS A 139 18.56 6.36 20.68
C LYS A 139 17.61 6.67 19.52
N LEU A 140 17.11 7.91 19.46
CA LEU A 140 16.24 8.39 18.39
C LEU A 140 16.86 8.20 17.00
N THR A 141 16.06 7.75 16.03
CA THR A 141 16.51 7.52 14.65
C THR A 141 15.65 8.24 13.63
N GLY A 142 16.34 8.89 12.67
CA GLY A 142 15.71 9.69 11.62
C GLY A 142 15.48 11.16 11.98
N SER A 143 15.06 11.92 10.97
CA SER A 143 14.67 13.33 11.06
C SER A 143 13.44 13.54 10.19
N LEU A 144 12.41 14.20 10.75
CA LEU A 144 11.24 14.59 9.97
C LEU A 144 11.58 15.79 9.05
N ASN A 145 10.86 15.89 7.94
CA ASN A 145 10.93 17.04 7.04
C ASN A 145 10.67 18.38 7.76
N ARG A 146 11.24 19.46 7.19
CA ARG A 146 11.07 20.83 7.68
C ARG A 146 9.80 21.49 7.10
N PRO A 147 9.15 22.45 7.80
CA PRO A 147 8.09 23.26 7.24
C PRO A 147 8.49 23.99 5.95
N PRO A 148 7.55 24.24 5.03
CA PRO A 148 7.77 25.01 3.81
C PRO A 148 8.48 26.35 4.03
N GLN A 149 9.45 26.66 3.17
CA GLN A 149 10.25 27.89 3.25
C GLN A 149 9.40 29.17 3.23
N VAL A 150 8.24 29.14 2.55
CA VAL A 150 7.26 30.24 2.54
C VAL A 150 6.70 30.53 3.94
N LEU A 151 6.45 29.51 4.77
CA LEU A 151 5.97 29.64 6.14
C LEU A 151 7.11 30.06 7.10
N LEU A 152 8.32 29.55 6.91
CA LEU A 152 9.50 29.98 7.67
C LEU A 152 9.82 31.48 7.43
N THR A 153 9.68 31.94 6.18
CA THR A 153 9.87 33.35 5.81
C THR A 153 8.74 34.24 6.36
N ALA A 154 7.51 33.73 6.40
CA ALA A 154 6.40 34.39 7.08
C ALA A 154 6.63 34.52 8.59
N ILE A 155 7.22 33.50 9.25
CA ILE A 155 7.63 33.58 10.67
C ILE A 155 8.67 34.67 10.90
N SER A 156 9.70 34.79 10.05
CA SER A 156 10.67 35.90 10.16
C SER A 156 9.99 37.26 10.06
N SER A 157 8.98 37.38 9.19
CA SER A 157 8.17 38.58 9.02
C SER A 157 7.30 38.88 10.25
N LEU A 158 6.64 37.87 10.84
CA LEU A 158 5.90 38.01 12.10
C LEU A 158 6.80 38.43 13.26
N ARG A 159 7.99 37.84 13.40
CA ARG A 159 8.94 38.17 14.47
C ARG A 159 9.45 39.61 14.33
N SER A 160 9.70 40.08 13.11
CA SER A 160 9.99 41.49 12.83
C SER A 160 8.81 42.41 13.17
N GLN A 161 7.57 42.01 12.82
CA GLN A 161 6.36 42.76 13.17
C GLN A 161 6.18 42.88 14.69
N PHE A 162 6.27 41.77 15.42
CA PHE A 162 6.15 41.71 16.88
C PHE A 162 7.16 42.63 17.58
N LEU A 163 8.43 42.61 17.15
CA LEU A 163 9.49 43.46 17.70
C LEU A 163 9.25 44.97 17.43
N ARG A 164 8.61 45.31 16.30
CA ARG A 164 8.28 46.70 15.93
C ARG A 164 7.03 47.22 16.64
N GLU A 165 6.01 46.38 16.76
CA GLU A 165 4.68 46.76 17.26
C GLU A 165 4.51 46.49 18.77
N GLY A 166 5.49 45.84 19.41
CA GLY A 166 5.56 45.66 20.86
C GLY A 166 4.63 44.57 21.43
N GLY A 167 3.97 43.79 20.58
CA GLY A 167 3.01 42.78 21.02
C GLY A 167 2.50 41.86 19.91
N SER A 168 1.64 40.92 20.31
CA SER A 168 1.01 39.93 19.43
C SER A 168 -0.35 40.42 18.94
N ARG A 169 -0.73 40.08 17.70
CA ARG A 169 -2.10 40.32 17.21
C ARG A 169 -3.10 39.26 17.67
N VAL A 170 -2.66 38.18 18.32
CA VAL A 170 -3.50 37.07 18.76
C VAL A 170 -4.63 37.49 19.72
N PRO A 171 -4.40 38.28 20.80
CA PRO A 171 -5.48 38.71 21.70
C PRO A 171 -6.63 39.41 20.96
N HIS A 172 -6.30 40.36 20.07
CA HIS A 172 -7.28 41.06 19.25
C HIS A 172 -8.05 40.13 18.29
N LEU A 173 -7.37 39.12 17.72
CA LEU A 173 -8.02 38.12 16.88
C LEU A 173 -8.97 37.22 17.68
N ILE A 174 -8.62 36.83 18.92
CA ILE A 174 -9.51 36.10 19.84
C ILE A 174 -10.72 36.98 20.19
N SER A 175 -10.51 38.24 20.59
CA SER A 175 -11.63 39.16 20.91
C SER A 175 -12.57 39.35 19.73
N ARG A 176 -12.05 39.47 18.50
CA ARG A 176 -12.86 39.57 17.27
C ARG A 176 -13.57 38.26 16.93
N MET A 177 -12.94 37.11 17.16
CA MET A 177 -13.56 35.78 17.02
C MET A 177 -14.75 35.63 17.97
N ILE A 178 -14.58 35.99 19.25
CA ILE A 178 -15.63 35.95 20.27
C ILE A 178 -16.76 36.93 19.94
N ALA A 179 -16.45 38.15 19.52
CA ALA A 179 -17.46 39.14 19.11
C ALA A 179 -18.28 38.67 17.88
N LYS A 180 -17.66 37.94 16.95
CA LYS A 180 -18.35 37.30 15.81
C LYS A 180 -19.16 36.06 16.24
N ASN A 181 -18.76 35.37 17.31
CA ASN A 181 -19.34 34.09 17.75
C ASN A 181 -19.59 34.09 19.29
N PRO A 182 -20.59 34.83 19.81
CA PRO A 182 -20.73 35.07 21.26
C PRO A 182 -20.86 33.81 22.12
N ALA A 183 -21.39 32.71 21.58
CA ALA A 183 -21.49 31.42 22.27
C ALA A 183 -20.10 30.84 22.69
N MET A 184 -19.02 31.26 22.04
CA MET A 184 -17.65 30.83 22.37
C MET A 184 -17.04 31.60 23.56
N ALA A 185 -17.64 32.72 23.97
CA ALA A 185 -17.11 33.61 25.02
C ALA A 185 -16.85 32.87 26.35
N ALA A 186 -17.77 31.97 26.73
CA ALA A 186 -17.72 31.25 28.01
C ALA A 186 -16.56 30.24 28.12
N LYS A 187 -15.82 29.98 27.05
CA LYS A 187 -14.77 28.93 26.97
C LYS A 187 -13.48 29.39 26.28
N CYS A 188 -13.56 30.32 25.33
CA CYS A 188 -12.40 30.87 24.61
C CYS A 188 -11.84 32.15 25.26
N THR A 189 -12.24 32.49 26.48
CA THR A 189 -11.68 33.60 27.27
C THR A 189 -10.49 33.12 28.10
N TYR A 190 -9.50 33.99 28.34
CA TYR A 190 -8.32 33.69 29.16
C TYR A 190 -8.74 33.30 30.60
N PRO A 191 -8.36 32.10 31.11
CA PRO A 191 -8.82 31.63 32.43
C PRO A 191 -8.32 32.40 33.65
N GLY A 192 -7.22 33.15 33.54
CA GLY A 192 -6.52 33.79 34.67
C GLY A 192 -5.05 33.35 34.76
N GLN A 193 -4.17 34.18 35.33
CA GLN A 193 -2.75 33.83 35.52
C GLN A 193 -2.51 33.06 36.83
N GLU A 194 -3.53 33.01 37.68
CA GLU A 194 -3.69 32.25 38.92
C GLU A 194 -4.09 30.78 38.67
N GLU A 195 -4.73 30.51 37.52
CA GLU A 195 -5.12 29.16 37.06
C GLU A 195 -4.00 28.45 36.27
N ASP A 196 -2.82 29.08 36.16
CA ASP A 196 -1.63 28.55 35.50
C ASP A 196 -0.77 27.71 36.48
N LEU A 197 -1.32 26.53 36.82
CA LEU A 197 -0.80 25.65 37.87
C LEU A 197 0.23 24.65 37.32
N LEU A 198 1.52 24.96 37.47
CA LEU A 198 2.64 24.03 37.27
C LEU A 198 3.08 23.43 38.62
N PHE A 199 3.18 22.10 38.70
CA PHE A 199 3.62 21.38 39.90
C PHE A 199 5.08 20.88 39.78
N GLU A 200 5.73 20.61 40.93
CA GLU A 200 7.02 19.90 40.98
C GLU A 200 6.94 18.58 40.20
N SER A 201 7.91 18.27 39.32
CA SER A 201 7.88 17.03 38.52
C SER A 201 8.10 15.74 39.31
N ALA A 202 8.47 15.83 40.59
CA ALA A 202 8.45 14.70 41.54
C ALA A 202 7.08 14.45 42.18
N TYR A 203 6.13 15.38 42.06
CA TYR A 203 4.78 15.29 42.61
C TYR A 203 3.80 14.75 41.57
N ASN A 204 2.95 13.81 41.98
CA ASN A 204 1.91 13.22 41.15
C ASN A 204 0.53 13.64 41.64
N HIS A 205 -0.39 13.82 40.69
CA HIS A 205 -1.78 14.19 40.93
C HIS A 205 -2.48 13.23 41.91
N ILE A 206 -3.24 13.79 42.85
CA ILE A 206 -3.93 13.02 43.91
C ILE A 206 -5.41 12.85 43.58
N GLY A 207 -5.81 11.59 43.36
CA GLY A 207 -7.19 11.17 43.12
C GLY A 207 -7.52 10.89 41.65
N SER A 208 -8.72 10.35 41.41
CA SER A 208 -9.22 9.99 40.07
C SER A 208 -9.93 11.15 39.34
N ASN A 209 -10.16 12.28 40.00
CA ASN A 209 -10.88 13.42 39.43
C ASN A 209 -9.96 14.27 38.53
N ALA A 210 -10.49 14.77 37.41
CA ALA A 210 -9.77 15.58 36.41
C ALA A 210 -9.51 17.05 36.82
N THR A 211 -9.34 17.33 38.12
CA THR A 211 -9.22 18.68 38.69
C THR A 211 -8.25 18.69 39.87
N CYS A 212 -7.30 19.62 39.90
CA CYS A 212 -6.23 19.70 40.91
C CYS A 212 -6.69 20.26 42.28
N VAL A 213 -7.99 20.28 42.59
CA VAL A 213 -8.55 20.81 43.84
C VAL A 213 -8.03 20.06 45.08
N ALA A 214 -7.79 18.75 44.95
CA ALA A 214 -7.21 17.91 46.01
C ALA A 214 -5.66 17.91 46.03
N CYS A 215 -5.02 18.63 45.12
CA CYS A 215 -3.56 18.66 45.01
C CYS A 215 -2.94 19.71 45.95
N ARG A 216 -1.73 19.41 46.42
CA ARG A 216 -0.98 20.20 47.38
C ARG A 216 -0.49 21.50 46.76
N LYS A 217 -1.06 22.64 47.17
CA LYS A 217 -0.62 23.96 46.69
C LYS A 217 0.82 24.32 47.11
N ASP A 218 1.36 23.68 48.15
CA ASP A 218 2.78 23.76 48.51
C ASP A 218 3.72 23.02 47.54
N LYS A 219 3.16 22.31 46.54
CA LYS A 219 3.88 21.63 45.45
C LYS A 219 3.79 22.33 44.10
N LEU A 220 3.34 23.59 44.08
CA LEU A 220 3.36 24.45 42.90
C LEU A 220 4.75 25.08 42.71
N VAL A 221 5.23 25.11 41.47
CA VAL A 221 6.49 25.76 41.11
C VAL A 221 6.30 27.28 41.16
N VAL A 222 7.01 27.95 42.07
CA VAL A 222 6.97 29.40 42.23
C VAL A 222 7.60 30.08 41.01
N ARG A 223 6.77 30.74 40.20
CA ARG A 223 7.17 31.51 39.01
C ARG A 223 6.78 32.97 39.18
N SER A 224 7.61 33.90 38.70
CA SER A 224 7.27 35.32 38.72
C SER A 224 6.03 35.61 37.86
N PRO A 225 5.15 36.56 38.24
CA PRO A 225 4.06 37.01 37.38
C PRO A 225 4.58 37.58 36.05
N ARG A 226 3.82 37.40 34.96
CA ARG A 226 4.09 38.06 33.68
C ARG A 226 3.62 39.52 33.72
N LYS A 227 4.14 40.34 32.79
CA LYS A 227 3.81 41.77 32.69
C LYS A 227 2.44 42.04 32.05
N ASN A 228 1.91 41.05 31.33
CA ASN A 228 0.63 41.05 30.62
C ASN A 228 0.10 39.61 30.54
N ASN A 229 -1.19 39.48 30.20
CA ASN A 229 -1.89 38.20 30.04
C ASN A 229 -1.88 37.69 28.58
N ASP A 230 -1.05 38.28 27.71
CA ASP A 230 -0.99 37.89 26.30
C ASP A 230 -0.28 36.53 26.15
N PRO A 231 -0.74 35.64 25.25
CA PRO A 231 -0.10 34.36 25.02
C PRO A 231 1.27 34.58 24.35
N MET A 232 2.33 34.05 24.97
CA MET A 232 3.67 34.12 24.41
C MET A 232 3.83 33.10 23.26
N ILE A 233 4.66 33.46 22.28
CA ILE A 233 4.89 32.66 21.08
C ILE A 233 6.32 32.13 21.15
N HIS A 234 6.46 30.83 21.40
CA HIS A 234 7.73 30.13 21.43
C HIS A 234 7.99 29.43 20.09
N TYR A 235 9.25 29.41 19.66
CA TYR A 235 9.68 28.81 18.39
C TYR A 235 10.74 27.75 18.68
N GLY A 236 10.41 26.48 18.50
CA GLY A 236 11.27 25.38 18.94
C GLY A 236 10.80 24.02 18.47
N LEU A 237 11.28 22.96 19.13
CA LEU A 237 11.00 21.58 18.76
C LEU A 237 9.71 21.07 19.41
N ILE A 238 8.81 20.53 18.57
CA ILE A 238 7.58 19.87 19.00
C ILE A 238 7.79 18.35 18.95
N ALA A 239 7.48 17.68 20.05
CA ALA A 239 7.59 16.25 20.23
C ALA A 239 6.26 15.55 19.89
N SER A 240 6.32 14.57 19.01
CA SER A 240 5.18 13.84 18.44
C SER A 240 5.27 12.35 18.78
N SER A 241 4.15 11.70 19.10
CA SER A 241 4.12 10.27 19.43
C SER A 241 2.74 9.64 19.26
N SER A 242 2.71 8.32 19.08
CA SER A 242 1.50 7.51 19.21
C SER A 242 0.93 7.44 20.63
N GLN A 243 1.64 7.96 21.65
CA GLN A 243 1.31 7.84 23.07
C GLN A 243 1.15 9.22 23.75
N VAL A 244 0.20 9.32 24.69
CA VAL A 244 -0.02 10.54 25.48
C VAL A 244 1.08 10.68 26.54
N MET A 245 1.87 11.75 26.49
CA MET A 245 2.79 12.08 27.60
C MET A 245 1.99 12.50 28.85
N LYS A 246 2.31 11.88 29.99
CA LYS A 246 1.70 12.13 31.32
C LYS A 246 2.68 12.02 32.49
N ASP A 247 3.98 11.85 32.22
CA ASP A 247 5.01 11.74 33.26
C ASP A 247 5.89 13.00 33.22
N ALA A 248 5.85 13.78 34.29
CA ALA A 248 6.58 15.04 34.39
C ALA A 248 8.11 14.86 34.34
N LYS A 249 8.64 13.73 34.81
CA LYS A 249 10.09 13.45 34.82
C LYS A 249 10.57 13.06 33.44
N ILE A 250 9.79 12.23 32.73
CA ILE A 250 10.11 11.86 31.34
C ILE A 250 9.95 13.07 30.41
N ARG A 251 8.93 13.92 30.64
CA ARG A 251 8.76 15.22 29.98
C ARG A 251 9.99 16.11 30.18
N ASP A 252 10.41 16.33 31.42
CA ASP A 252 11.53 17.22 31.76
C ASP A 252 12.85 16.69 31.18
N GLN A 253 13.15 15.40 31.36
CA GLN A 253 14.32 14.74 30.80
C GLN A 253 14.39 14.89 29.27
N LEU A 254 13.29 14.63 28.56
CA LEU A 254 13.23 14.82 27.11
C LEU A 254 13.31 16.30 26.70
N SER A 255 12.82 17.24 27.52
CA SER A 255 12.96 18.68 27.30
C SER A 255 14.43 19.11 27.40
N GLU A 256 15.17 18.62 28.40
CA GLU A 256 16.59 18.92 28.60
C GLU A 256 17.49 18.25 27.54
N ASP A 257 17.25 16.97 27.23
CA ASP A 257 18.07 16.18 26.28
C ASP A 257 17.91 16.64 24.82
N LEU A 258 16.74 17.18 24.45
CA LEU A 258 16.34 17.39 23.06
C LEU A 258 15.82 18.80 22.74
N ASP A 259 15.83 19.72 23.72
CA ASP A 259 15.28 21.08 23.62
C ASP A 259 13.82 21.10 23.15
N ILE A 260 12.98 20.23 23.75
CA ILE A 260 11.55 20.08 23.44
C ILE A 260 10.70 21.11 24.20
N TYR A 261 9.79 21.77 23.49
CA TYR A 261 8.90 22.82 23.99
C TYR A 261 7.45 22.35 24.20
N CYS A 262 6.99 21.36 23.43
CA CYS A 262 5.61 20.89 23.45
C CYS A 262 5.50 19.42 23.05
N PHE A 263 4.53 18.70 23.61
CA PHE A 263 4.16 17.32 23.30
C PHE A 263 2.76 17.25 22.66
N GLU A 264 2.65 16.56 21.53
CA GLU A 264 1.41 16.30 20.76
C GLU A 264 1.44 14.91 20.08
N MET A 265 0.41 14.55 19.30
CA MET A 265 0.23 13.17 18.82
C MET A 265 0.04 12.98 17.32
N GLU A 266 -0.09 14.05 16.51
CA GLU A 266 -0.49 13.94 15.10
C GLU A 266 0.63 14.31 14.11
N ALA A 267 1.47 15.30 14.43
CA ALA A 267 2.28 15.98 13.43
C ALA A 267 3.30 15.07 12.71
N ALA A 268 3.90 14.08 13.38
CA ALA A 268 4.89 13.22 12.75
C ALA A 268 4.34 12.33 11.61
N GLY A 269 3.04 12.04 11.58
CA GLY A 269 2.40 11.38 10.43
C GLY A 269 2.36 12.28 9.19
N LEU A 270 2.23 13.59 9.42
CA LEU A 270 2.09 14.59 8.37
C LEU A 270 3.43 15.06 7.80
N MET A 271 4.43 15.38 8.62
CA MET A 271 5.63 16.13 8.15
C MET A 271 6.28 15.53 6.90
N ASN A 272 6.38 14.20 6.81
CA ASN A 272 7.04 13.51 5.69
C ASN A 272 6.12 13.28 4.47
N THR A 273 4.80 13.41 4.64
CA THR A 273 3.76 13.11 3.63
C THR A 273 2.99 14.35 3.18
N PHE A 274 3.18 15.49 3.87
CA PHE A 274 2.49 16.74 3.64
C PHE A 274 3.36 17.94 4.07
N PRO A 275 3.60 18.93 3.19
CA PRO A 275 4.38 20.11 3.57
C PRO A 275 3.57 21.03 4.49
N CYS A 276 3.75 20.90 5.80
CA CYS A 276 3.02 21.69 6.80
C CYS A 276 3.91 22.31 7.88
N ILE A 277 3.32 23.21 8.67
CA ILE A 277 3.87 23.66 9.94
C ILE A 277 2.93 23.28 11.09
N THR A 278 3.49 23.00 12.26
CA THR A 278 2.72 22.63 13.46
C THR A 278 2.65 23.82 14.42
N ILE A 279 1.43 24.15 14.86
CA ILE A 279 1.12 25.26 15.77
C ILE A 279 0.27 24.67 16.90
N ARG A 280 0.83 24.60 18.11
CA ARG A 280 0.13 24.04 19.29
C ARG A 280 -0.08 25.11 20.36
N GLY A 281 -1.33 25.24 20.81
CA GLY A 281 -1.68 26.00 22.00
C GLY A 281 -1.51 25.13 23.24
N ILE A 282 -0.89 25.65 24.30
CA ILE A 282 -0.58 24.87 25.50
C ILE A 282 -1.81 24.76 26.40
N CYS A 283 -2.40 23.55 26.49
CA CYS A 283 -3.61 23.29 27.29
C CYS A 283 -3.34 22.59 28.63
N ASP A 284 -2.17 21.97 28.79
CA ASP A 284 -1.71 21.31 30.01
C ASP A 284 -0.17 21.22 29.99
N TYR A 285 0.42 20.60 31.01
CA TYR A 285 1.87 20.43 31.15
C TYR A 285 2.38 19.02 30.82
N ALA A 286 1.67 18.25 29.99
CA ALA A 286 2.08 16.88 29.61
C ALA A 286 2.35 15.94 30.81
N ASP A 287 1.68 16.15 31.94
CA ASP A 287 1.87 15.42 33.18
C ASP A 287 0.56 14.87 33.78
N SER A 288 0.64 14.34 35.01
CA SER A 288 -0.49 13.71 35.70
C SER A 288 -1.59 14.69 36.12
N HIS A 289 -1.33 16.00 36.14
CA HIS A 289 -2.26 17.07 36.54
C HIS A 289 -3.14 17.59 35.37
N LYS A 290 -3.08 16.93 34.21
CA LYS A 290 -3.82 17.30 32.98
C LYS A 290 -5.33 17.48 33.24
N ASN A 291 -5.79 18.72 33.13
CA ASN A 291 -7.20 19.12 33.17
C ASN A 291 -7.65 19.63 31.78
N LYS A 292 -8.89 20.14 31.66
CA LYS A 292 -9.44 20.66 30.39
C LYS A 292 -9.71 22.17 30.38
N GLN A 293 -9.49 22.89 31.48
CA GLN A 293 -9.91 24.28 31.69
C GLN A 293 -9.30 25.26 30.68
N TRP A 294 -8.07 24.97 30.22
CA TRP A 294 -7.34 25.77 29.25
C TRP A 294 -7.54 25.33 27.80
N GLN A 295 -8.27 24.24 27.54
CA GLN A 295 -8.26 23.57 26.22
C GLN A 295 -8.87 24.44 25.11
N GLU A 296 -10.06 25.02 25.33
CA GLU A 296 -10.70 25.91 24.35
C GLU A 296 -9.97 27.25 24.18
N TYR A 297 -9.40 27.85 25.23
CA TYR A 297 -8.58 29.07 25.11
C TYR A 297 -7.28 28.82 24.35
N ALA A 298 -6.55 27.75 24.68
CA ALA A 298 -5.32 27.37 24.00
C ALA A 298 -5.54 27.11 22.51
N ALA A 299 -6.64 26.42 22.15
CA ALA A 299 -7.03 26.23 20.76
C ALA A 299 -7.30 27.58 20.05
N ALA A 300 -8.02 28.50 20.70
CA ALA A 300 -8.28 29.83 20.16
C ALA A 300 -7.00 30.67 19.97
N ALA A 301 -6.02 30.55 20.87
CA ALA A 301 -4.71 31.19 20.74
C ALA A 301 -3.89 30.63 19.55
N ALA A 302 -3.86 29.29 19.40
CA ALA A 302 -3.23 28.63 18.25
C ALA A 302 -3.89 29.03 16.92
N ALA A 303 -5.21 29.06 16.86
CA ALA A 303 -5.97 29.49 15.68
C ALA A 303 -5.78 30.98 15.37
N GLY A 304 -5.71 31.84 16.39
CA GLY A 304 -5.38 33.26 16.24
C GLY A 304 -3.98 33.47 15.66
N TYR A 305 -2.99 32.68 16.09
CA TYR A 305 -1.65 32.73 15.53
C TYR A 305 -1.61 32.22 14.08
N ALA A 306 -2.27 31.10 13.80
CA ALA A 306 -2.41 30.57 12.43
C ALA A 306 -3.03 31.60 11.47
N LYS A 307 -4.09 32.31 11.90
CA LYS A 307 -4.67 33.43 11.14
C LYS A 307 -3.68 34.57 10.91
N TRP A 308 -2.94 34.99 11.93
CA TRP A 308 -1.93 36.05 11.79
C TRP A 308 -0.81 35.64 10.81
N LEU A 309 -0.33 34.40 10.90
CA LEU A 309 0.67 33.82 9.99
C LEU A 309 0.22 33.88 8.54
N LEU A 310 -0.98 33.37 8.22
CA LEU A 310 -1.51 33.43 6.86
C LEU A 310 -1.69 34.87 6.36
N SER A 311 -2.05 35.81 7.25
CA SER A 311 -2.21 37.23 6.88
C SER A 311 -0.92 37.95 6.46
N VAL A 312 0.26 37.36 6.70
CA VAL A 312 1.55 37.89 6.21
C VAL A 312 2.22 37.02 5.13
N VAL A 313 1.60 35.93 4.70
CA VAL A 313 2.08 35.16 3.53
C VAL A 313 1.71 35.91 2.23
N PRO A 314 2.66 36.28 1.36
CA PRO A 314 2.33 36.94 0.09
C PRO A 314 1.66 35.96 -0.87
N LYS A 315 0.52 36.35 -1.46
CA LYS A 315 -0.29 35.47 -2.32
C LYS A 315 0.49 34.89 -3.50
N ASP A 316 1.33 35.71 -4.13
CA ASP A 316 2.14 35.29 -5.28
C ASP A 316 3.13 34.20 -4.89
N LYS A 317 3.69 34.26 -3.67
CA LYS A 317 4.58 33.23 -3.11
C LYS A 317 3.85 31.93 -2.75
N ILE A 318 2.53 31.96 -2.52
CA ILE A 318 1.71 30.75 -2.42
C ILE A 318 1.60 30.09 -3.80
N LEU A 319 1.33 30.86 -4.85
CA LEU A 319 1.16 30.35 -6.20
C LEU A 319 2.49 29.85 -6.82
N GLU A 320 3.61 30.48 -6.49
CA GLU A 320 4.98 30.03 -6.81
C GLU A 320 5.40 28.76 -6.03
N THR A 321 4.84 28.51 -4.84
CA THR A 321 5.16 27.30 -4.06
C THR A 321 4.60 26.08 -4.79
N GLN A 322 5.40 25.01 -4.91
CA GLN A 322 4.96 23.74 -5.51
C GLN A 322 3.68 23.20 -4.85
N THR A 323 2.89 22.40 -5.56
CA THR A 323 1.79 21.67 -4.91
C THR A 323 2.32 20.71 -3.86
N ALA A 324 1.53 20.45 -2.82
CA ALA A 324 1.89 19.51 -1.77
C ALA A 324 2.22 18.12 -2.32
N PHE A 325 1.51 17.70 -3.37
CA PHE A 325 1.76 16.47 -4.13
C PHE A 325 3.11 16.48 -4.87
N GLN A 326 3.49 17.61 -5.49
CA GLN A 326 4.80 17.75 -6.14
C GLN A 326 5.94 17.76 -5.12
N ALA A 327 5.80 18.52 -4.03
CA ALA A 327 6.83 18.65 -3.00
C ALA A 327 7.14 17.30 -2.32
N THR A 328 6.11 16.49 -2.05
CA THR A 328 6.29 15.14 -1.48
C THR A 328 6.87 14.17 -2.51
N SER A 329 6.44 14.26 -3.77
CA SER A 329 7.01 13.50 -4.90
C SER A 329 8.49 13.83 -5.18
N HIS A 330 8.96 15.05 -4.91
CA HIS A 330 10.37 15.43 -5.05
C HIS A 330 11.23 15.09 -3.82
N SER A 331 10.65 15.04 -2.62
CA SER A 331 11.37 14.57 -1.42
C SER A 331 11.58 13.05 -1.38
N ALA A 332 10.81 12.28 -2.17
CA ALA A 332 11.26 10.99 -2.67
C ALA A 332 12.23 11.23 -3.85
N GLY A 333 13.53 10.98 -3.66
CA GLY A 333 14.60 11.53 -4.51
C GLY A 333 14.57 11.21 -6.00
N VAL A 334 13.78 11.95 -6.78
CA VAL A 334 13.92 12.05 -8.25
C VAL A 334 15.01 13.06 -8.56
N VAL A 335 16.23 12.56 -8.80
CA VAL A 335 17.32 13.38 -9.35
C VAL A 335 16.95 13.78 -10.77
N SER A 336 16.57 15.05 -10.96
CA SER A 336 16.52 15.66 -12.29
C SER A 336 17.94 15.74 -12.84
N TYR A 337 18.29 14.89 -13.80
CA TYR A 337 19.55 15.00 -14.51
C TYR A 337 19.68 16.40 -15.12
N PRO A 338 20.79 17.13 -14.92
CA PRO A 338 21.08 18.28 -15.74
C PRO A 338 21.29 17.77 -17.16
N VAL A 339 20.37 18.13 -18.07
CA VAL A 339 20.58 17.90 -19.51
C VAL A 339 21.78 18.74 -19.91
N PHE A 340 22.93 18.11 -20.09
CA PHE A 340 24.09 18.73 -20.72
C PHE A 340 23.71 19.07 -22.16
N GLY A 341 23.28 20.32 -22.36
CA GLY A 341 22.89 20.82 -23.66
C GLY A 341 24.02 20.64 -24.66
N ILE A 342 23.81 19.76 -25.64
CA ILE A 342 24.73 19.59 -26.76
C ILE A 342 24.79 20.92 -27.50
N LYS A 343 25.87 21.68 -27.28
CA LYS A 343 26.14 22.91 -28.02
C LYS A 343 26.45 22.53 -29.47
N TYR A 344 25.48 22.73 -30.35
CA TYR A 344 25.74 22.80 -31.79
C TYR A 344 26.64 24.01 -32.07
N SER A 345 27.95 23.76 -32.13
CA SER A 345 28.95 24.75 -32.51
C SER A 345 28.97 24.89 -34.03
N ASN A 346 28.24 25.88 -34.54
CA ASN A 346 28.29 26.27 -35.95
C ASN A 346 29.74 26.56 -36.35
N SER A 347 30.26 25.77 -37.29
CA SER A 347 31.59 25.98 -37.89
C SER A 347 31.42 26.56 -39.29
N PRO A 348 31.96 27.76 -39.59
CA PRO A 348 32.01 28.29 -40.96
C PRO A 348 33.00 27.48 -41.81
N PRO A 349 32.88 27.52 -43.16
CA PRO A 349 33.65 26.64 -44.04
C PRO A 349 35.14 27.02 -44.14
N ILE A 350 35.99 26.01 -44.27
CA ILE A 350 37.44 26.17 -44.51
C ILE A 350 37.73 25.98 -46.00
N HIS A 351 38.37 26.98 -46.61
CA HIS A 351 39.05 26.89 -47.90
C HIS A 351 40.52 27.29 -47.71
N GLY A 352 41.45 26.58 -48.35
CA GLY A 352 42.85 27.01 -48.49
C GLY A 352 43.90 26.10 -47.84
N ASN A 353 44.58 25.32 -48.68
CA ASN A 353 45.95 24.84 -48.45
C ASN A 353 46.95 25.98 -48.82
N PRO A 354 48.28 25.91 -48.56
CA PRO A 354 49.07 24.71 -48.21
C PRO A 354 50.12 24.87 -47.05
N GLU A 355 50.88 23.78 -46.86
CA GLU A 355 52.27 23.64 -46.34
C GLU A 355 53.26 24.79 -46.69
N PRO A 356 54.46 24.94 -46.03
CA PRO A 356 55.32 23.82 -45.59
C PRO A 356 56.27 23.96 -44.37
N ALA A 357 57.02 22.87 -44.16
CA ALA A 357 58.41 22.77 -43.67
C ALA A 357 58.73 22.75 -42.15
N ALA A 358 59.39 21.67 -41.73
CA ALA A 358 60.02 21.49 -40.42
C ALA A 358 61.56 21.41 -40.52
N PRO A 359 62.27 21.75 -39.43
CA PRO A 359 63.41 20.95 -38.98
C PRO A 359 63.51 20.83 -37.44
N LYS A 360 64.19 19.86 -36.78
CA LYS A 360 64.84 18.59 -37.16
C LYS A 360 65.36 17.88 -35.88
N ILE A 361 65.34 16.52 -35.82
CA ILE A 361 66.43 15.63 -35.28
C ILE A 361 66.75 15.69 -33.75
N THR A 362 66.99 14.61 -32.96
CA THR A 362 67.24 13.16 -33.22
C THR A 362 66.88 12.22 -32.04
N SER A 363 66.48 10.98 -32.37
CA SER A 363 66.84 9.64 -31.82
C SER A 363 67.16 9.39 -30.32
N ALA A 364 66.94 8.19 -29.75
CA ALA A 364 66.97 6.85 -30.37
C ALA A 364 66.03 5.83 -29.67
N LYS A 365 65.30 4.99 -30.42
CA LYS A 365 65.50 3.53 -30.67
C LYS A 365 65.19 2.59 -29.47
N SER A 366 64.54 1.43 -29.65
CA SER A 366 63.89 0.85 -30.85
C SER A 366 63.09 -0.44 -30.57
N GLY A 367 61.99 -0.64 -31.32
CA GLY A 367 61.44 -1.97 -31.69
C GLY A 367 60.28 -2.50 -30.85
N SER A 368 59.23 -3.11 -31.43
CA SER A 368 58.86 -3.25 -32.85
C SER A 368 57.35 -3.48 -33.07
N ARG A 369 56.85 -2.99 -34.21
CA ARG A 369 55.52 -3.30 -34.82
C ARG A 369 55.45 -4.80 -35.23
N SER A 370 54.32 -5.43 -35.60
CA SER A 370 52.91 -5.04 -35.84
C SER A 370 52.06 -6.31 -35.99
N LEU A 371 50.71 -6.22 -35.97
CA LEU A 371 49.85 -6.72 -37.06
C LEU A 371 48.38 -6.30 -36.90
N GLU A 372 47.63 -6.37 -38.01
CA GLU A 372 46.19 -6.12 -38.10
C GLU A 372 45.37 -7.43 -38.07
N GLN A 373 44.06 -7.28 -37.94
CA GLN A 373 43.01 -8.22 -38.39
C GLN A 373 43.11 -9.71 -38.00
N LYS A 374 42.16 -10.13 -37.14
CA LYS A 374 41.11 -11.10 -37.53
C LYS A 374 39.99 -11.17 -36.50
N ILE A 375 38.77 -11.37 -36.99
CA ILE A 375 37.62 -11.80 -36.18
C ILE A 375 37.60 -13.34 -36.21
N PRO A 376 37.75 -14.04 -35.08
CA PRO A 376 37.43 -15.46 -34.99
C PRO A 376 35.91 -15.65 -34.85
N GLN A 377 35.37 -16.73 -35.43
CA GLN A 377 33.94 -17.04 -35.34
C GLN A 377 33.57 -17.62 -33.96
N ILE A 378 32.33 -17.42 -33.55
CA ILE A 378 31.76 -18.05 -32.35
C ILE A 378 31.65 -19.57 -32.59
N PRO A 379 32.25 -20.44 -31.76
CA PRO A 379 32.12 -21.88 -31.92
C PRO A 379 30.69 -22.37 -31.66
N SER A 380 30.20 -23.29 -32.50
CA SER A 380 28.96 -24.03 -32.29
C SER A 380 29.05 -24.98 -31.09
N GLN A 381 27.93 -25.23 -30.40
CA GLN A 381 27.89 -26.14 -29.26
C GLN A 381 28.26 -27.59 -29.62
N PRO A 382 29.07 -28.28 -28.79
CA PRO A 382 29.12 -29.74 -28.75
C PRO A 382 28.04 -30.32 -27.81
N SER A 383 27.51 -31.48 -28.16
CA SER A 383 26.48 -32.21 -27.40
C SER A 383 27.04 -33.36 -26.54
N SER A 384 26.18 -33.95 -25.70
CA SER A 384 26.40 -35.13 -24.86
C SER A 384 27.22 -34.92 -23.58
N ALA A 385 27.04 -35.81 -22.60
CA ALA A 385 27.50 -35.65 -21.23
C ALA A 385 28.41 -36.81 -20.78
N ALA A 386 29.56 -36.47 -20.20
CA ALA A 386 30.39 -37.37 -19.40
C ALA A 386 31.18 -36.57 -18.36
N THR A 387 31.43 -37.16 -17.20
CA THR A 387 32.00 -36.49 -16.02
C THR A 387 33.45 -36.07 -16.20
N ALA A 388 33.71 -34.76 -16.14
CA ALA A 388 34.98 -34.22 -15.67
C ALA A 388 34.72 -32.91 -14.91
N ALA A 389 34.88 -32.92 -13.59
CA ALA A 389 34.82 -31.71 -12.77
C ALA A 389 36.10 -30.89 -12.99
N ARG A 390 36.15 -30.13 -14.09
CA ARG A 390 37.17 -29.08 -14.26
C ARG A 390 36.96 -28.05 -13.16
N ILE A 391 38.00 -27.86 -12.34
CA ILE A 391 38.08 -26.72 -11.44
C ILE A 391 38.00 -25.48 -12.35
N LEU A 392 36.99 -24.64 -12.11
CA LEU A 392 36.86 -23.37 -12.80
C LEU A 392 37.81 -22.40 -12.11
N ASP A 393 38.86 -22.01 -12.84
CA ASP A 393 39.83 -21.02 -12.39
C ASP A 393 39.19 -19.62 -12.38
N GLU A 394 39.78 -18.67 -11.64
CA GLU A 394 39.22 -17.31 -11.52
C GLU A 394 39.14 -16.61 -12.90
N ASP A 395 40.05 -16.93 -13.82
CA ASP A 395 40.04 -16.55 -15.25
C ASP A 395 38.76 -16.93 -16.02
N GLN A 396 37.99 -17.93 -15.59
CA GLN A 396 36.69 -18.27 -16.20
C GLN A 396 35.51 -17.58 -15.50
N LEU A 397 35.66 -17.23 -14.23
CA LEU A 397 34.67 -16.39 -13.55
C LEU A 397 34.71 -14.95 -14.09
N ASP A 398 35.90 -14.43 -14.40
CA ASP A 398 36.11 -13.09 -14.92
C ASP A 398 35.46 -12.85 -16.30
N GLN A 399 35.33 -13.89 -17.12
CA GLN A 399 34.64 -13.83 -18.43
C GLN A 399 33.15 -13.46 -18.33
N PHE A 400 32.54 -13.57 -17.15
CA PHE A 400 31.16 -13.12 -16.92
C PHE A 400 31.05 -11.59 -16.75
N PHE A 401 32.14 -10.87 -16.48
CA PHE A 401 32.16 -9.49 -15.99
C PHE A 401 32.86 -8.50 -16.94
N THR A 402 32.24 -8.19 -18.09
CA THR A 402 32.78 -7.20 -19.05
C THR A 402 32.27 -5.78 -18.76
N PRO A 403 33.05 -4.71 -19.03
CA PRO A 403 32.66 -3.33 -18.73
C PRO A 403 31.39 -2.84 -19.43
N GLU A 404 31.06 -3.39 -20.61
CA GLU A 404 29.93 -2.99 -21.45
C GLU A 404 28.60 -3.62 -21.00
N ARG A 405 28.63 -4.55 -20.03
CA ARG A 405 27.47 -5.38 -19.68
C ARG A 405 26.51 -4.65 -18.74
N SER A 406 25.37 -4.23 -19.27
CA SER A 406 24.36 -3.46 -18.54
C SER A 406 23.34 -4.28 -17.72
N PHE A 407 23.36 -5.63 -17.80
CA PHE A 407 22.36 -6.49 -17.16
C PHE A 407 22.83 -7.96 -17.00
N TYR A 408 22.34 -8.60 -15.94
CA TYR A 408 22.46 -10.02 -15.60
C TYR A 408 21.09 -10.63 -15.39
N ASN A 409 20.73 -11.59 -16.24
CA ASN A 409 19.48 -12.33 -16.14
C ASN A 409 19.59 -13.51 -15.16
N LYS A 410 18.47 -14.20 -14.90
CA LYS A 410 18.40 -15.34 -13.97
C LYS A 410 19.41 -16.45 -14.31
N ASN A 411 19.53 -16.81 -15.59
CA ASN A 411 20.46 -17.85 -16.04
C ASN A 411 21.92 -17.41 -15.86
N ASP A 412 22.22 -16.11 -16.04
CA ASP A 412 23.57 -15.57 -15.78
C ASP A 412 23.93 -15.72 -14.30
N LEU A 413 23.00 -15.38 -13.41
CA LEU A 413 23.18 -15.48 -11.96
C LEU A 413 23.27 -16.94 -11.49
N GLU A 414 22.54 -17.86 -12.12
CA GLU A 414 22.67 -19.31 -11.86
C GLU A 414 24.02 -19.87 -12.35
N LEU A 415 24.54 -19.41 -13.50
CA LEU A 415 25.88 -19.76 -13.96
C LEU A 415 26.97 -19.22 -13.02
N ILE A 416 26.86 -17.96 -12.59
CA ILE A 416 27.76 -17.34 -11.61
C ILE A 416 27.70 -18.10 -10.27
N ALA A 417 26.52 -18.45 -9.77
CA ALA A 417 26.37 -19.24 -8.54
C ALA A 417 27.07 -20.61 -8.63
N ASN A 418 26.94 -21.30 -9.76
CA ASN A 418 27.58 -22.58 -10.00
C ASN A 418 29.12 -22.44 -10.15
N ALA A 419 29.61 -21.40 -10.81
CA ALA A 419 31.05 -21.11 -10.91
C ALA A 419 31.67 -20.77 -9.55
N LEU A 420 31.02 -19.90 -8.77
CA LEU A 420 31.40 -19.59 -7.38
C LEU A 420 31.44 -20.85 -6.52
N LYS A 421 30.49 -21.77 -6.69
CA LYS A 421 30.43 -23.05 -5.95
C LYS A 421 31.58 -24.01 -6.32
N ALA A 422 32.10 -23.94 -7.55
CA ALA A 422 33.24 -24.75 -8.00
C ALA A 422 34.59 -24.18 -7.53
N THR A 423 34.67 -22.87 -7.29
CA THR A 423 35.90 -22.17 -6.89
C THR A 423 36.02 -22.16 -5.36
N ILE A 424 36.96 -22.92 -4.79
CA ILE A 424 37.03 -23.17 -3.34
C ILE A 424 37.06 -21.87 -2.51
N SER A 425 37.90 -20.91 -2.90
CA SER A 425 38.06 -19.58 -2.27
C SER A 425 36.75 -18.76 -2.23
N LEU A 426 35.90 -18.89 -3.24
CA LEU A 426 34.70 -18.07 -3.45
C LEU A 426 33.40 -18.82 -3.13
N SER A 427 33.48 -20.11 -2.79
CA SER A 427 32.36 -21.02 -2.52
C SER A 427 31.33 -20.48 -1.51
N LYS A 428 31.75 -19.67 -0.53
CA LYS A 428 30.85 -18.95 0.40
C LYS A 428 29.86 -18.03 -0.30
N TYR A 429 30.24 -17.38 -1.40
CA TYR A 429 29.41 -16.43 -2.14
C TYR A 429 28.43 -17.11 -3.11
N SER A 430 28.52 -18.43 -3.32
CA SER A 430 27.61 -19.17 -4.23
C SER A 430 26.12 -19.10 -3.86
N LYS A 431 25.80 -18.71 -2.62
CA LYS A 431 24.43 -18.47 -2.13
C LYS A 431 23.93 -17.04 -2.33
N VAL A 432 24.80 -16.13 -2.76
CA VAL A 432 24.52 -14.69 -2.96
C VAL A 432 25.11 -14.16 -4.30
N PRO A 433 24.77 -14.79 -5.44
CA PRO A 433 25.31 -14.40 -6.75
C PRO A 433 24.99 -12.96 -7.14
N ARG A 434 23.87 -12.38 -6.68
CA ARG A 434 23.55 -10.96 -6.96
C ARG A 434 24.46 -10.02 -6.19
N LEU A 435 24.65 -10.21 -4.88
CA LEU A 435 25.57 -9.38 -4.10
C LEU A 435 27.01 -9.48 -4.63
N TYR A 436 27.46 -10.68 -4.98
CA TYR A 436 28.76 -10.87 -5.64
C TYR A 436 28.85 -10.09 -6.96
N THR A 437 27.84 -10.23 -7.82
CA THR A 437 27.76 -9.52 -9.12
C THR A 437 27.78 -8.00 -8.95
N ILE A 438 27.03 -7.45 -8.00
CA ILE A 438 27.04 -6.00 -7.70
C ILE A 438 28.46 -5.58 -7.27
N MET A 439 29.06 -6.28 -6.31
CA MET A 439 30.39 -5.95 -5.79
C MET A 439 31.49 -6.01 -6.85
N ARG A 440 31.40 -6.88 -7.87
CA ARG A 440 32.34 -6.90 -9.01
C ARG A 440 32.42 -5.56 -9.76
N TYR A 441 31.30 -4.82 -9.88
CA TYR A 441 31.23 -3.51 -10.54
C TYR A 441 31.44 -2.31 -9.60
N VAL A 442 31.46 -2.53 -8.28
CA VAL A 442 31.74 -1.45 -7.33
C VAL A 442 33.25 -1.14 -7.33
N GLU A 443 33.60 0.05 -7.81
CA GLU A 443 34.98 0.55 -7.74
C GLU A 443 35.45 0.74 -6.29
N VAL A 444 36.69 0.35 -6.02
CA VAL A 444 37.37 0.46 -4.71
C VAL A 444 38.82 0.88 -4.93
N LYS A 445 39.43 1.54 -3.93
CA LYS A 445 40.86 1.90 -4.00
C LYS A 445 41.78 0.70 -3.77
N VAL A 446 41.32 -0.30 -2.99
CA VAL A 446 42.03 -1.54 -2.71
C VAL A 446 41.07 -2.70 -2.94
N LEU A 447 41.49 -3.70 -3.71
CA LEU A 447 40.61 -4.79 -4.15
C LEU A 447 40.17 -5.69 -2.98
N ALA A 448 40.95 -5.75 -1.89
CA ALA A 448 40.57 -6.41 -0.64
C ALA A 448 39.36 -5.76 0.05
N ASP A 449 39.22 -4.42 -0.02
CA ASP A 449 38.12 -3.69 0.62
C ASP A 449 36.75 -4.09 0.05
N ARG A 450 36.69 -4.46 -1.23
CA ARG A 450 35.48 -4.97 -1.90
C ARG A 450 35.01 -6.28 -1.28
N TRP A 451 35.92 -7.23 -1.09
CA TRP A 451 35.58 -8.54 -0.56
C TRP A 451 35.34 -8.51 0.95
N LYS A 452 36.08 -7.68 1.67
CA LYS A 452 35.73 -7.36 3.06
C LYS A 452 34.33 -6.76 3.15
N ALA A 453 33.99 -5.76 2.34
CA ALA A 453 32.64 -5.17 2.38
C ALA A 453 31.54 -6.18 2.01
N LEU A 454 31.83 -7.20 1.19
CA LEU A 454 30.88 -8.29 0.92
C LEU A 454 30.75 -9.26 2.11
N ASP A 455 31.83 -9.50 2.84
CA ASP A 455 31.79 -10.29 4.09
C ASP A 455 31.07 -9.53 5.21
N ASP A 456 31.38 -8.24 5.41
CA ASP A 456 30.69 -7.35 6.35
C ASP A 456 29.16 -7.31 6.11
N LEU A 457 28.70 -7.33 4.84
CA LEU A 457 27.27 -7.47 4.51
C LEU A 457 26.68 -8.79 5.02
N LEU A 458 27.39 -9.90 4.82
CA LEU A 458 26.92 -11.24 5.14
C LEU A 458 26.92 -11.53 6.64
N GLU A 459 27.86 -10.96 7.39
CA GLU A 459 27.92 -11.02 8.85
C GLU A 459 26.75 -10.23 9.49
N GLU A 460 26.37 -9.08 8.92
CA GLU A 460 25.15 -8.33 9.28
C GLU A 460 23.87 -8.92 8.64
N GLY A 461 23.93 -10.11 8.05
CA GLY A 461 22.78 -10.86 7.53
C GLY A 461 22.19 -10.37 6.21
N ILE A 462 22.80 -9.39 5.55
CA ILE A 462 22.36 -8.86 4.25
C ILE A 462 22.68 -9.88 3.15
N SER A 463 21.66 -10.24 2.36
CA SER A 463 21.75 -11.26 1.32
C SER A 463 21.05 -10.82 0.02
N ASP A 464 21.08 -11.65 -1.02
CA ASP A 464 20.33 -11.45 -2.27
C ASP A 464 18.82 -11.18 -2.09
N ARG A 465 18.26 -11.56 -0.91
CA ARG A 465 16.86 -11.32 -0.52
C ARG A 465 16.62 -9.90 0.00
N SER A 466 17.63 -9.27 0.58
CA SER A 466 17.61 -7.91 1.11
C SER A 466 17.56 -6.86 -0.01
N LEU A 467 18.06 -7.21 -1.21
CA LEU A 467 17.98 -6.38 -2.42
C LEU A 467 16.52 -6.18 -2.88
N PRO A 468 16.11 -5.00 -3.39
CA PRO A 468 16.92 -3.78 -3.53
C PRO A 468 17.04 -3.00 -2.21
N ILE A 469 18.21 -2.42 -2.01
CA ILE A 469 18.53 -1.47 -0.94
C ILE A 469 18.37 -0.05 -1.50
N ALA A 470 17.58 0.77 -0.81
CA ALA A 470 17.16 2.11 -1.26
C ALA A 470 18.11 3.23 -0.83
N GLU A 471 18.65 3.14 0.39
CA GLU A 471 19.36 4.22 1.06
C GLU A 471 20.64 3.67 1.73
N THR A 472 21.72 4.46 1.79
CA THR A 472 22.96 4.05 2.48
C THR A 472 22.77 3.88 3.99
N SER A 473 21.68 4.41 4.56
CA SER A 473 21.21 4.21 5.94
C SER A 473 20.86 2.75 6.27
N GLN A 474 20.75 1.89 5.25
CA GLN A 474 20.37 0.48 5.34
C GLN A 474 21.57 -0.48 5.21
N LEU A 475 22.78 0.06 5.04
CA LEU A 475 24.03 -0.69 4.95
C LEU A 475 24.78 -0.64 6.30
N PRO A 476 25.69 -1.61 6.59
CA PRO A 476 26.50 -1.60 7.80
C PRO A 476 27.37 -0.35 7.91
N GLU A 477 27.63 0.12 9.14
CA GLU A 477 28.47 1.31 9.39
C GLU A 477 29.93 1.12 8.93
N THR A 478 30.38 -0.12 8.69
CA THR A 478 31.68 -0.42 8.08
C THR A 478 31.76 -0.03 6.60
N ILE A 479 30.62 -0.01 5.89
CA ILE A 479 30.54 0.38 4.48
C ILE A 479 30.49 1.90 4.38
N SER A 480 31.66 2.49 4.10
CA SER A 480 31.77 3.95 3.94
C SER A 480 30.69 4.54 3.01
N PRO A 481 30.12 5.73 3.28
CA PRO A 481 29.00 6.27 2.50
C PRO A 481 29.26 6.36 0.99
N GLY A 482 30.50 6.64 0.58
CA GLY A 482 30.89 6.64 -0.83
C GLY A 482 30.89 5.23 -1.46
N LEU A 483 31.28 4.20 -0.71
CA LEU A 483 31.19 2.80 -1.16
C LEU A 483 29.73 2.35 -1.23
N GLY A 484 28.93 2.66 -0.22
CA GLY A 484 27.49 2.37 -0.18
C GLY A 484 26.72 3.06 -1.32
N THR A 485 27.08 4.30 -1.66
CA THR A 485 26.51 5.02 -2.81
C THR A 485 26.80 4.29 -4.13
N ARG A 486 28.05 3.82 -4.33
CA ARG A 486 28.41 3.04 -5.53
C ARG A 486 27.76 1.66 -5.56
N PHE A 487 27.64 0.98 -4.41
CA PHE A 487 26.91 -0.27 -4.29
C PHE A 487 25.44 -0.09 -4.69
N ILE A 488 24.75 0.89 -4.13
CA ILE A 488 23.34 1.18 -4.45
C ILE A 488 23.18 1.54 -5.93
N ALA A 489 24.09 2.34 -6.48
CA ALA A 489 24.11 2.71 -7.90
C ALA A 489 24.43 1.53 -8.84
N ALA A 490 25.16 0.51 -8.40
CA ALA A 490 25.47 -0.68 -9.20
C ALA A 490 24.37 -1.75 -9.17
N GLN A 491 23.36 -1.62 -8.29
CA GLN A 491 22.31 -2.64 -8.15
C GLN A 491 21.58 -2.96 -9.44
N TYR A 492 21.24 -1.98 -10.29
CA TYR A 492 20.38 -2.17 -11.47
C TYR A 492 20.83 -3.32 -12.40
N LEU A 493 22.13 -3.64 -12.39
CA LEU A 493 22.73 -4.77 -13.13
C LEU A 493 22.03 -6.11 -12.87
N VAL A 494 21.43 -6.32 -11.70
CA VAL A 494 20.76 -7.59 -11.32
C VAL A 494 19.22 -7.50 -11.25
N PHE A 495 18.63 -6.39 -11.73
CA PHE A 495 17.20 -6.09 -11.64
C PHE A 495 16.48 -6.13 -12.98
N GLN A 496 15.24 -6.60 -12.96
CA GLN A 496 14.48 -7.02 -14.14
C GLN A 496 13.52 -5.94 -14.66
N ASP A 497 13.89 -4.66 -14.52
CA ASP A 497 13.04 -3.50 -14.85
C ASP A 497 12.63 -3.42 -16.33
N SER A 498 13.28 -4.20 -17.22
CA SER A 498 12.96 -4.30 -18.64
C SER A 498 11.92 -5.38 -19.00
N ILE A 499 11.44 -6.17 -18.03
CA ILE A 499 10.48 -7.26 -18.30
C ILE A 499 9.06 -6.71 -18.53
N LYS A 500 8.44 -7.12 -19.64
CA LYS A 500 7.09 -6.69 -20.09
C LYS A 500 5.96 -7.68 -19.79
N LYS A 501 6.19 -8.67 -18.91
CA LYS A 501 5.19 -9.68 -18.52
C LYS A 501 5.52 -10.35 -17.18
N ILE A 502 4.52 -10.57 -16.34
CA ILE A 502 4.66 -11.39 -15.13
C ILE A 502 4.74 -12.88 -15.54
N ILE A 503 5.65 -13.63 -14.92
CA ILE A 503 5.91 -15.03 -15.25
C ILE A 503 5.38 -15.94 -14.13
N ARG A 504 4.48 -16.87 -14.47
CA ARG A 504 3.85 -17.79 -13.51
C ARG A 504 4.90 -18.73 -12.89
N GLY A 505 4.85 -18.87 -11.57
CA GLY A 505 5.77 -19.69 -10.77
C GLY A 505 7.07 -19.00 -10.36
N GLU A 506 7.40 -17.84 -10.93
CA GLU A 506 8.67 -17.15 -10.66
C GLU A 506 8.55 -16.05 -9.59
N HIS A 507 9.69 -15.70 -8.98
CA HIS A 507 9.88 -14.50 -8.20
C HIS A 507 10.67 -13.48 -9.02
N MET A 508 10.08 -12.31 -9.27
CA MET A 508 10.69 -11.22 -10.03
C MET A 508 11.28 -10.17 -9.09
N SER A 509 12.24 -9.37 -9.56
CA SER A 509 12.81 -8.28 -8.75
C SER A 509 12.99 -7.03 -9.58
N PHE A 510 12.50 -5.89 -9.07
CA PHE A 510 12.53 -4.58 -9.72
C PHE A 510 13.22 -3.52 -8.83
N MET A 511 13.88 -2.51 -9.40
CA MET A 511 14.36 -1.34 -8.63
C MET A 511 13.22 -0.34 -8.38
N LYS A 512 12.17 -0.37 -9.20
CA LYS A 512 11.02 0.53 -9.14
C LYS A 512 9.72 -0.29 -9.05
N PRO A 513 8.63 0.25 -8.46
CA PRO A 513 7.34 -0.40 -8.52
C PRO A 513 6.93 -0.73 -9.97
N PRO A 514 6.37 -1.93 -10.24
CA PRO A 514 5.89 -2.30 -11.58
C PRO A 514 5.00 -1.23 -12.22
N GLY A 515 5.30 -0.89 -13.48
CA GLY A 515 4.50 0.05 -14.26
C GLY A 515 3.10 -0.49 -14.56
N LYS A 516 2.16 0.41 -14.88
CA LYS A 516 0.76 0.05 -15.21
C LYS A 516 0.67 -0.96 -16.37
N ASP A 517 1.58 -0.88 -17.34
CA ASP A 517 1.68 -1.81 -18.48
C ASP A 517 1.98 -3.26 -18.06
N LEU A 518 2.40 -3.48 -16.81
CA LEU A 518 2.77 -4.78 -16.25
C LEU A 518 1.79 -5.27 -15.18
N ILE A 519 1.37 -4.37 -14.28
CA ILE A 519 0.34 -4.63 -13.25
C ILE A 519 -0.57 -3.41 -13.11
N VAL A 520 -1.87 -3.58 -13.35
CA VAL A 520 -2.90 -2.57 -13.03
C VAL A 520 -3.58 -2.95 -11.72
N SER A 521 -3.70 -2.00 -10.79
CA SER A 521 -4.54 -2.14 -9.59
C SER A 521 -5.96 -1.69 -9.89
N GLU A 522 -6.91 -2.62 -9.82
CA GLU A 522 -8.33 -2.37 -10.11
C GLU A 522 -9.08 -1.87 -8.86
N ARG A 523 -8.88 -2.54 -7.72
CA ARG A 523 -9.62 -2.33 -6.46
C ARG A 523 -8.80 -2.78 -5.26
N VAL A 524 -8.71 -1.99 -4.20
CA VAL A 524 -8.16 -2.48 -2.91
C VAL A 524 -9.21 -3.39 -2.27
N ILE A 525 -8.82 -4.60 -1.85
CA ILE A 525 -9.70 -5.59 -1.23
C ILE A 525 -9.70 -5.40 0.29
N THR A 526 -8.51 -5.28 0.91
CA THR A 526 -8.36 -5.00 2.35
C THR A 526 -7.00 -4.40 2.67
N VAL A 527 -6.87 -3.75 3.83
CA VAL A 527 -5.61 -3.22 4.38
C VAL A 527 -5.22 -4.04 5.61
N LEU A 528 -3.99 -4.56 5.65
CA LEU A 528 -3.58 -5.58 6.61
C LEU A 528 -3.05 -4.96 7.90
N GLY A 529 -3.94 -4.84 8.88
CA GLY A 529 -3.61 -4.77 10.32
C GLY A 529 -3.55 -3.36 10.92
N ALA A 530 -4.51 -3.03 11.78
CA ALA A 530 -4.57 -1.77 12.53
C ALA A 530 -3.60 -1.70 13.73
N ARG A 531 -2.71 -2.69 13.94
CA ARG A 531 -1.78 -2.76 15.09
C ARG A 531 -0.32 -3.07 14.74
N THR A 532 0.03 -3.24 13.46
CA THR A 532 1.42 -3.22 12.98
C THR A 532 1.43 -3.14 11.46
N TYR A 533 2.37 -2.38 10.89
CA TYR A 533 2.51 -2.08 9.47
C TYR A 533 2.73 -3.32 8.58
N LYS A 534 1.69 -4.14 8.30
CA LYS A 534 1.84 -5.41 7.56
C LYS A 534 1.37 -5.41 6.11
N GLY A 535 0.72 -4.35 5.63
CA GLY A 535 0.55 -4.11 4.19
C GLY A 535 -0.90 -4.05 3.71
N ARG A 536 -1.20 -4.62 2.54
CA ARG A 536 -2.55 -4.62 1.95
C ARG A 536 -2.76 -5.79 0.99
N VAL A 537 -4.02 -6.07 0.66
CA VAL A 537 -4.41 -6.96 -0.43
C VAL A 537 -5.21 -6.15 -1.46
N ASP A 538 -4.81 -6.19 -2.72
CA ASP A 538 -5.53 -5.53 -3.81
C ASP A 538 -5.77 -6.43 -5.03
N GLU A 539 -6.88 -6.19 -5.72
CA GLU A 539 -7.27 -6.83 -6.97
C GLU A 539 -6.50 -6.20 -8.13
N VAL A 540 -5.82 -7.03 -8.90
CA VAL A 540 -4.93 -6.61 -9.99
C VAL A 540 -5.17 -7.38 -11.28
N THR A 541 -4.93 -6.76 -12.42
CA THR A 541 -4.69 -7.45 -13.69
C THR A 541 -3.20 -7.42 -14.03
N CYS A 542 -2.68 -8.52 -14.61
CA CYS A 542 -1.25 -8.72 -14.83
C CYS A 542 -0.94 -9.07 -16.29
N ALA A 543 -0.05 -8.29 -16.92
CA ALA A 543 0.38 -8.54 -18.29
C ALA A 543 1.12 -9.89 -18.38
N GLY A 544 0.80 -10.68 -19.41
CA GLY A 544 1.35 -12.03 -19.62
C GLY A 544 0.66 -13.15 -18.86
N LEU A 545 -0.22 -12.86 -17.89
CA LEU A 545 -1.02 -13.88 -17.18
C LEU A 545 -2.43 -14.10 -17.78
N GLY A 546 -2.72 -13.51 -18.95
CA GLY A 546 -3.91 -13.83 -19.75
C GLY A 546 -5.16 -12.99 -19.45
N ASN A 547 -4.98 -11.72 -19.06
CA ASN A 547 -6.05 -10.73 -18.84
C ASN A 547 -7.14 -11.18 -17.85
N ARG A 548 -6.74 -11.91 -16.82
CA ARG A 548 -7.59 -12.29 -15.67
C ARG A 548 -7.26 -11.42 -14.45
N ARG A 549 -8.19 -11.39 -13.50
CA ARG A 549 -8.07 -10.67 -12.22
C ARG A 549 -7.42 -11.59 -11.18
N TYR A 550 -6.49 -11.05 -10.39
CA TYR A 550 -5.70 -11.73 -9.38
C TYR A 550 -5.76 -10.96 -8.06
N ALA A 551 -5.59 -11.63 -6.93
CA ALA A 551 -5.36 -10.95 -5.66
C ALA A 551 -3.85 -10.74 -5.47
N ARG A 552 -3.44 -9.58 -4.96
CA ARG A 552 -2.06 -9.23 -4.65
C ARG A 552 -1.90 -8.89 -3.17
N LYS A 553 -1.25 -9.77 -2.39
CA LYS A 553 -0.86 -9.49 -1.00
C LYS A 553 0.51 -8.77 -1.03
N GLN A 554 0.57 -7.54 -0.53
CA GLN A 554 1.79 -6.70 -0.49
C GLN A 554 2.26 -6.50 0.96
N PHE A 555 3.58 -6.55 1.19
CA PHE A 555 4.25 -6.34 2.48
C PHE A 555 5.24 -5.17 2.37
N PHE A 556 5.17 -4.17 3.23
CA PHE A 556 6.01 -2.95 3.10
C PHE A 556 7.43 -3.13 3.67
N ARG A 557 8.45 -2.82 2.87
CA ARG A 557 9.88 -2.91 3.22
C ARG A 557 10.33 -1.96 4.33
N ARG A 558 9.70 -0.79 4.48
CA ARG A 558 10.15 0.27 5.41
C ARG A 558 10.10 -0.09 6.90
N VAL A 559 9.50 -1.23 7.24
CA VAL A 559 9.40 -1.75 8.62
C VAL A 559 10.65 -2.54 9.06
N MET A 560 11.49 -2.97 8.11
CA MET A 560 12.37 -4.14 8.29
C MET A 560 13.77 -3.84 8.89
N ILE A 561 14.10 -2.58 9.21
CA ILE A 561 15.47 -2.17 9.61
C ILE A 561 15.53 -1.53 11.01
N SER A 562 14.39 -1.34 11.68
CA SER A 562 14.33 -0.85 13.06
C SER A 562 14.40 -1.95 14.13
N GLN A 563 14.17 -3.22 13.78
CA GLN A 563 14.14 -4.34 14.75
C GLN A 563 14.81 -5.62 14.22
N GLY A 564 15.87 -6.06 14.89
CA GLY A 564 16.55 -7.36 14.64
C GLY A 564 15.77 -8.58 15.17
N LYS A 565 14.46 -8.64 14.94
CA LYS A 565 13.60 -9.78 15.33
C LYS A 565 12.49 -10.02 14.29
N GLY A 566 12.70 -11.04 13.45
CA GLY A 566 11.75 -11.45 12.41
C GLY A 566 11.92 -10.63 11.13
N ASP A 567 12.84 -11.06 10.28
CA ASP A 567 12.96 -10.52 8.92
C ASP A 567 11.64 -10.76 8.16
N SER A 568 11.04 -9.71 7.61
CA SER A 568 9.79 -9.84 6.87
C SER A 568 10.01 -10.29 5.43
N ALA A 569 11.25 -10.30 4.91
CA ALA A 569 11.60 -11.08 3.73
C ALA A 569 11.58 -12.59 4.07
N GLU A 570 12.11 -13.01 5.22
CA GLU A 570 11.96 -14.38 5.73
C GLU A 570 10.48 -14.76 5.91
N SER A 571 9.62 -13.88 6.44
CA SER A 571 8.18 -14.18 6.57
C SER A 571 7.49 -14.31 5.21
N PHE A 572 7.77 -13.42 4.26
CA PHE A 572 7.28 -13.48 2.88
C PHE A 572 7.75 -14.77 2.16
N ILE A 573 8.99 -15.19 2.38
CA ILE A 573 9.53 -16.45 1.83
C ILE A 573 8.86 -17.65 2.49
N LYS A 574 8.66 -17.65 3.81
CA LYS A 574 7.93 -18.70 4.54
C LYS A 574 6.50 -18.85 4.02
N GLU A 575 5.78 -17.75 3.81
CA GLU A 575 4.42 -17.79 3.24
C GLU A 575 4.43 -18.30 1.79
N MET A 576 5.33 -17.77 0.95
CA MET A 576 5.49 -18.18 -0.44
C MET A 576 5.77 -19.69 -0.58
N GLU A 577 6.72 -20.23 0.19
CA GLU A 577 7.08 -21.64 0.12
C GLU A 577 6.02 -22.55 0.78
N ALA A 578 5.28 -22.06 1.77
CA ALA A 578 4.11 -22.79 2.29
C ALA A 578 3.02 -22.94 1.22
N MET A 579 2.62 -21.86 0.54
CA MET A 579 1.62 -21.93 -0.54
C MET A 579 2.07 -22.80 -1.72
N LYS A 580 3.34 -22.70 -2.14
CA LYS A 580 3.90 -23.57 -3.21
C LYS A 580 3.80 -25.06 -2.88
N ARG A 581 3.89 -25.44 -1.59
CA ARG A 581 3.75 -26.83 -1.14
C ARG A 581 2.27 -27.25 -1.04
N VAL A 582 1.36 -26.35 -0.68
CA VAL A 582 -0.08 -26.64 -0.46
C VAL A 582 -0.88 -26.48 -1.77
N GLY A 583 -0.63 -27.38 -2.72
CA GLY A 583 -1.35 -27.46 -4.00
C GLY A 583 -2.75 -28.06 -3.93
N HIS A 584 -3.60 -27.56 -3.03
CA HIS A 584 -5.01 -27.96 -2.86
C HIS A 584 -5.95 -26.93 -3.52
N HIS A 585 -7.10 -27.36 -4.04
CA HIS A 585 -8.06 -26.45 -4.72
C HIS A 585 -8.82 -25.55 -3.74
N HIS A 586 -9.06 -26.01 -2.52
CA HIS A 586 -9.55 -25.20 -1.40
C HIS A 586 -8.42 -24.45 -0.65
N CYS A 587 -7.28 -24.19 -1.29
CA CYS A 587 -6.24 -23.26 -0.81
C CYS A 587 -5.90 -22.22 -1.89
N VAL A 588 -5.51 -21.01 -1.49
CA VAL A 588 -5.09 -19.98 -2.46
C VAL A 588 -3.91 -20.47 -3.30
N GLU A 589 -3.97 -20.21 -4.62
CA GLU A 589 -2.90 -20.59 -5.53
C GLU A 589 -1.78 -19.55 -5.52
N PHE A 590 -0.53 -19.97 -5.34
CA PHE A 590 0.63 -19.15 -5.69
C PHE A 590 0.75 -19.05 -7.21
N ILE A 591 0.52 -17.85 -7.77
CA ILE A 591 0.64 -17.60 -9.22
C ILE A 591 2.02 -17.06 -9.57
N ALA A 592 2.50 -16.04 -8.86
CA ALA A 592 3.82 -15.43 -9.04
C ALA A 592 4.16 -14.60 -7.79
N SER A 593 5.39 -14.12 -7.68
CA SER A 593 5.73 -13.04 -6.74
C SER A 593 6.69 -12.04 -7.33
N TYR A 594 6.80 -10.89 -6.69
CA TYR A 594 7.85 -9.93 -6.98
C TYR A 594 8.32 -9.19 -5.73
N THR A 595 9.43 -8.47 -5.84
CA THR A 595 9.80 -7.42 -4.89
C THR A 595 10.26 -6.18 -5.64
N ASP A 596 9.96 -5.01 -5.07
CA ASP A 596 10.50 -3.72 -5.45
C ASP A 596 11.03 -2.98 -4.22
N ILE A 597 11.54 -1.77 -4.40
CA ILE A 597 12.11 -0.89 -3.35
C ILE A 597 11.14 -0.56 -2.20
N THR A 598 9.83 -0.73 -2.40
CA THR A 598 8.78 -0.45 -1.41
C THR A 598 8.15 -1.72 -0.82
N VAL A 599 8.06 -2.82 -1.58
CA VAL A 599 7.31 -4.02 -1.18
C VAL A 599 7.95 -5.37 -1.52
N PHE A 600 7.56 -6.39 -0.78
CA PHE A 600 7.42 -7.76 -1.31
C PHE A 600 5.95 -7.99 -1.69
N ALA A 601 5.68 -8.76 -2.73
CA ALA A 601 4.31 -8.97 -3.23
C ALA A 601 4.08 -10.39 -3.76
N LEU A 602 2.94 -10.98 -3.38
CA LEU A 602 2.44 -12.28 -3.84
C LEU A 602 1.25 -12.06 -4.77
N ILE A 603 1.25 -12.68 -5.94
CA ILE A 603 0.10 -12.76 -6.87
C ILE A 603 -0.56 -14.11 -6.66
N MET A 604 -1.86 -14.12 -6.39
CA MET A 604 -2.61 -15.33 -6.03
C MET A 604 -4.01 -15.41 -6.66
N LEU A 605 -4.61 -16.61 -6.62
CA LEU A 605 -6.01 -16.87 -6.99
C LEU A 605 -6.73 -17.66 -5.87
N PRO A 606 -8.07 -17.55 -5.76
CA PRO A 606 -8.94 -16.66 -6.53
C PRO A 606 -8.93 -15.21 -6.03
N VAL A 607 -9.61 -14.32 -6.75
CA VAL A 607 -10.14 -13.08 -6.17
C VAL A 607 -11.50 -13.43 -5.58
N ALA A 608 -11.56 -13.61 -4.26
CA ALA A 608 -12.80 -13.95 -3.57
C ALA A 608 -13.70 -12.72 -3.36
N GLU A 609 -15.01 -12.96 -3.30
CA GLU A 609 -16.02 -11.95 -3.04
C GLU A 609 -16.13 -11.59 -1.55
N TYR A 610 -15.89 -12.57 -0.66
CA TYR A 610 -16.02 -12.44 0.79
C TYR A 610 -14.95 -13.26 1.53
N ASN A 611 -14.67 -12.92 2.80
CA ASN A 611 -14.24 -13.93 3.77
C ASN A 611 -15.45 -14.61 4.44
N LEU A 612 -15.26 -15.75 5.11
CA LEU A 612 -16.34 -16.55 5.68
C LEU A 612 -17.09 -15.79 6.79
N ARG A 613 -16.40 -14.94 7.57
CA ARG A 613 -17.05 -14.06 8.56
C ARG A 613 -18.10 -13.16 7.89
N GLN A 614 -17.66 -12.39 6.89
CA GLN A 614 -18.53 -11.53 6.09
C GLN A 614 -19.64 -12.32 5.37
N TYR A 615 -19.34 -13.53 4.87
CA TYR A 615 -20.34 -14.37 4.19
C TYR A 615 -21.48 -14.78 5.12
N LEU A 616 -21.16 -15.16 6.36
CA LEU A 616 -22.13 -15.58 7.37
C LEU A 616 -22.90 -14.39 7.99
N GLU A 617 -22.33 -13.18 8.02
CA GLU A 617 -22.95 -11.97 8.57
C GLU A 617 -23.76 -11.17 7.53
N THR A 618 -23.30 -11.08 6.29
CA THR A 618 -23.88 -10.17 5.26
C THR A 618 -25.11 -10.75 4.56
N LYS A 619 -25.25 -12.08 4.53
CA LYS A 619 -26.40 -12.77 3.93
C LYS A 619 -27.53 -12.89 4.93
N CYS A 620 -28.77 -12.70 4.49
CA CYS A 620 -29.90 -12.98 5.39
C CYS A 620 -29.97 -14.49 5.66
N ILE A 621 -30.41 -14.86 6.87
CA ILE A 621 -30.47 -16.26 7.31
C ILE A 621 -31.33 -17.12 6.36
N GLY A 622 -32.38 -16.56 5.76
CA GLY A 622 -33.18 -17.24 4.75
C GLY A 622 -32.38 -17.63 3.50
N ASP A 623 -31.54 -16.73 2.97
CA ASP A 623 -30.67 -17.03 1.83
C ASP A 623 -29.66 -18.14 2.14
N LEU A 624 -29.11 -18.14 3.36
CA LEU A 624 -28.14 -19.13 3.82
C LEU A 624 -28.77 -20.50 4.04
N ILE A 625 -29.97 -20.56 4.63
CA ILE A 625 -30.75 -21.81 4.75
C ILE A 625 -31.13 -22.35 3.36
N ASN A 626 -31.52 -21.49 2.42
CA ASN A 626 -31.76 -21.87 1.02
C ASN A 626 -30.48 -22.31 0.28
N GLN A 627 -29.30 -22.08 0.85
CA GLN A 627 -27.98 -22.49 0.35
C GLN A 627 -27.33 -23.56 1.25
N SER A 628 -28.13 -24.26 2.05
CA SER A 628 -27.69 -25.27 3.04
C SER A 628 -26.68 -26.28 2.50
N GLY A 629 -26.90 -26.80 1.29
CA GLY A 629 -25.98 -27.74 0.63
C GLY A 629 -24.57 -27.17 0.42
N PHE A 630 -24.43 -25.89 0.09
CA PHE A 630 -23.11 -25.25 -0.04
C PHE A 630 -22.44 -25.09 1.34
N LEU A 631 -23.18 -24.62 2.35
CA LEU A 631 -22.65 -24.46 3.71
C LEU A 631 -22.22 -25.80 4.34
N LEU A 632 -23.00 -26.87 4.14
CA LEU A 632 -22.63 -28.23 4.54
C LEU A 632 -21.39 -28.71 3.79
N SER A 633 -21.28 -28.44 2.48
CA SER A 633 -20.09 -28.79 1.70
C SER A 633 -18.82 -28.09 2.20
N PHE A 634 -18.92 -26.91 2.82
CA PHE A 634 -17.76 -26.22 3.39
C PHE A 634 -17.15 -27.02 4.54
N CYS A 635 -17.95 -27.71 5.34
CA CYS A 635 -17.50 -28.43 6.53
C CYS A 635 -16.48 -29.53 6.18
N GLY A 636 -16.82 -30.43 5.27
CA GLY A 636 -15.91 -31.50 4.84
C GLY A 636 -14.79 -30.99 3.92
N CYS A 637 -15.05 -29.99 3.06
CA CYS A 637 -13.99 -29.36 2.26
C CYS A 637 -12.88 -28.74 3.14
N LEU A 638 -13.24 -28.06 4.23
CA LEU A 638 -12.25 -27.55 5.20
C LEU A 638 -11.53 -28.69 5.93
N VAL A 639 -12.24 -29.71 6.40
CA VAL A 639 -11.65 -30.91 7.03
C VAL A 639 -10.60 -31.57 6.12
N ARG A 640 -10.93 -31.77 4.84
CA ARG A 640 -10.01 -32.36 3.85
C ARG A 640 -8.84 -31.44 3.52
N THR A 641 -9.06 -30.13 3.47
CA THR A 641 -7.99 -29.14 3.29
C THR A 641 -6.96 -29.21 4.42
N ILE A 642 -7.42 -29.25 5.68
CA ILE A 642 -6.54 -29.38 6.85
C ILE A 642 -5.86 -30.75 6.88
N TRP A 643 -6.56 -31.82 6.49
CA TRP A 643 -5.92 -33.14 6.30
C TRP A 643 -4.79 -33.09 5.27
N PHE A 644 -5.03 -32.52 4.09
CA PHE A 644 -4.03 -32.36 3.04
C PHE A 644 -2.81 -31.57 3.55
N MET A 645 -3.02 -30.40 4.18
CA MET A 645 -1.94 -29.62 4.81
C MET A 645 -1.14 -30.46 5.81
N HIS A 646 -1.82 -31.23 6.67
CA HIS A 646 -1.16 -32.10 7.65
C HIS A 646 -0.38 -33.25 6.99
N THR A 647 -0.83 -33.81 5.86
CA THR A 647 -0.01 -34.79 5.09
C THR A 647 1.25 -34.18 4.48
N ARG A 648 1.25 -32.86 4.21
CA ARG A 648 2.42 -32.11 3.73
C ARG A 648 3.31 -31.58 4.86
N GLN A 649 3.06 -32.01 6.10
CA GLN A 649 3.77 -31.56 7.31
C GLN A 649 3.68 -30.03 7.54
N ILE A 650 2.55 -29.41 7.17
CA ILE A 650 2.27 -27.98 7.37
C ILE A 650 1.07 -27.83 8.32
N ARG A 651 1.25 -27.16 9.46
CA ARG A 651 0.14 -26.68 10.32
C ARG A 651 -0.22 -25.26 9.91
N HIS A 652 -1.50 -24.92 9.87
CA HIS A 652 -1.96 -23.57 9.54
C HIS A 652 -1.74 -22.60 10.70
N ARG A 653 -2.06 -23.04 11.93
CA ARG A 653 -1.93 -22.30 13.19
C ARG A 653 -2.73 -21.00 13.29
N ASP A 654 -3.57 -20.60 12.32
CA ASP A 654 -4.47 -19.44 12.47
C ASP A 654 -5.76 -19.59 11.65
N ILE A 655 -6.45 -20.71 11.89
CA ILE A 655 -7.76 -21.02 11.29
C ILE A 655 -8.82 -20.20 12.01
N LYS A 656 -9.51 -19.33 11.26
CA LYS A 656 -10.59 -18.46 11.71
C LYS A 656 -11.43 -18.02 10.50
N PRO A 657 -12.68 -17.55 10.66
CA PRO A 657 -13.56 -17.22 9.53
C PRO A 657 -13.02 -16.08 8.64
N GLU A 658 -12.15 -15.22 9.13
CA GLU A 658 -11.51 -14.15 8.33
C GLU A 658 -10.38 -14.69 7.42
N ASN A 659 -9.77 -15.83 7.77
CA ASN A 659 -8.71 -16.51 7.01
C ASN A 659 -9.24 -17.64 6.10
N ILE A 660 -10.57 -17.73 5.96
CA ILE A 660 -11.24 -18.59 4.99
C ILE A 660 -11.98 -17.67 4.03
N LEU A 661 -11.64 -17.74 2.75
CA LEU A 661 -12.31 -17.01 1.68
C LEU A 661 -13.51 -17.80 1.15
N VAL A 662 -14.54 -17.11 0.67
CA VAL A 662 -15.64 -17.72 -0.08
C VAL A 662 -15.66 -17.16 -1.49
N HIS A 663 -15.56 -18.04 -2.49
CA HIS A 663 -15.54 -17.70 -3.90
C HIS A 663 -16.40 -18.67 -4.72
N ASN A 664 -17.33 -18.15 -5.53
CA ASN A 664 -18.26 -18.96 -6.35
C ASN A 664 -18.88 -20.15 -5.58
N ASN A 665 -19.40 -19.90 -4.38
CA ASN A 665 -19.93 -20.90 -3.45
C ASN A 665 -18.96 -22.06 -3.12
N THR A 666 -17.65 -21.77 -3.06
CA THR A 666 -16.61 -22.67 -2.55
C THR A 666 -15.73 -21.96 -1.51
N VAL A 667 -15.25 -22.70 -0.51
CA VAL A 667 -14.31 -22.18 0.50
C VAL A 667 -12.86 -22.30 0.04
N VAL A 668 -12.02 -21.32 0.37
CA VAL A 668 -10.58 -21.31 0.05
C VAL A 668 -9.78 -20.77 1.24
N VAL A 669 -8.94 -21.61 1.84
CA VAL A 669 -8.05 -21.26 2.95
C VAL A 669 -6.94 -20.31 2.48
N THR A 670 -6.67 -19.26 3.27
CA THR A 670 -5.69 -18.19 2.98
C THR A 670 -4.87 -17.78 4.21
N ASP A 671 -4.00 -16.79 4.05
CA ASP A 671 -3.14 -16.20 5.09
C ASP A 671 -2.21 -17.20 5.78
N PHE A 672 -1.15 -17.59 5.04
CA PHE A 672 -0.20 -18.61 5.47
C PHE A 672 0.92 -18.02 6.38
N ASP A 673 0.83 -16.74 6.76
CA ASP A 673 1.77 -15.98 7.63
C ASP A 673 2.16 -16.73 8.92
N CYS A 674 1.24 -17.50 9.50
CA CYS A 674 1.45 -18.24 10.76
C CYS A 674 1.86 -19.71 10.58
N CYS A 675 1.96 -20.20 9.33
CA CYS A 675 2.18 -21.61 9.03
C CYS A 675 3.52 -22.16 9.55
N HIS A 676 3.57 -23.45 9.84
CA HIS A 676 4.77 -24.12 10.35
C HIS A 676 4.98 -25.50 9.71
N ASP A 677 6.01 -25.60 8.87
CA ASP A 677 6.61 -26.84 8.36
C ASP A 677 7.29 -27.61 9.51
N TRP A 678 7.05 -28.90 9.67
CA TRP A 678 7.71 -29.74 10.69
C TRP A 678 8.56 -30.88 10.14
N SER A 679 8.83 -30.90 8.83
CA SER A 679 9.55 -32.00 8.14
C SER A 679 10.96 -32.28 8.68
N GLU A 680 11.69 -31.25 9.12
CA GLU A 680 13.08 -31.38 9.59
C GLU A 680 13.22 -31.75 11.08
N THR A 681 12.11 -31.86 11.85
CA THR A 681 12.16 -31.96 13.31
C THR A 681 11.42 -33.18 13.87
N ASN A 682 12.16 -34.25 14.18
CA ASN A 682 11.67 -35.42 14.94
C ASN A 682 11.33 -35.11 16.42
N HIS A 683 11.51 -33.87 16.87
CA HIS A 683 11.20 -33.41 18.23
C HIS A 683 10.37 -32.12 18.16
N SER A 684 9.31 -32.03 18.98
CA SER A 684 8.37 -30.90 18.95
C SER A 684 9.05 -29.59 19.33
N THR A 685 9.21 -28.69 18.36
CA THR A 685 9.80 -27.37 18.54
C THR A 685 8.96 -26.48 19.45
N THR A 686 9.63 -25.88 20.43
CA THR A 686 9.12 -24.84 21.32
C THR A 686 9.11 -23.51 20.58
N ALA A 687 7.95 -23.10 20.07
CA ALA A 687 7.75 -21.84 19.34
C ALA A 687 6.81 -20.90 20.11
N MET A 688 7.11 -19.61 20.07
CA MET A 688 6.25 -18.56 20.64
C MET A 688 4.91 -18.50 19.88
N PRO A 689 3.77 -18.23 20.55
CA PRO A 689 2.51 -17.96 19.86
C PRO A 689 2.60 -16.69 19.00
N PRO A 690 2.02 -16.67 17.78
CA PRO A 690 1.76 -15.41 17.09
C PRO A 690 0.71 -14.57 17.85
N PRO A 691 0.62 -13.26 17.60
CA PRO A 691 -0.50 -12.44 18.10
C PRO A 691 -1.81 -12.91 17.45
N ARG A 692 -2.75 -13.40 18.26
CA ARG A 692 -3.99 -14.08 17.82
C ARG A 692 -5.25 -13.29 18.12
N THR A 693 -6.30 -13.58 17.36
CA THR A 693 -7.68 -13.49 17.84
C THR A 693 -7.90 -14.63 18.85
N TRP A 694 -8.03 -14.33 20.14
CA TRP A 694 -8.05 -15.34 21.21
C TRP A 694 -9.28 -16.26 21.18
N LYS A 695 -10.41 -15.78 20.65
CA LYS A 695 -11.67 -16.52 20.48
C LYS A 695 -11.50 -17.95 19.94
N TYR A 696 -10.66 -18.14 18.92
CA TYR A 696 -10.45 -19.42 18.22
C TYR A 696 -9.24 -20.24 18.75
N ALA A 697 -8.55 -19.75 19.80
CA ALA A 697 -7.39 -20.43 20.37
C ALA A 697 -7.81 -21.67 21.18
N SER A 698 -7.02 -22.75 21.08
CA SER A 698 -7.27 -23.98 21.83
C SER A 698 -6.79 -23.90 23.28
N PRO A 699 -7.37 -24.67 24.23
CA PRO A 699 -7.06 -24.57 25.66
C PRO A 699 -5.58 -24.76 26.04
N GLU A 700 -4.82 -25.52 25.25
CA GLU A 700 -3.36 -25.72 25.42
C GLU A 700 -2.49 -24.59 24.82
N VAL A 701 -3.09 -23.70 24.02
CA VAL A 701 -2.49 -22.44 23.56
C VAL A 701 -2.88 -21.30 24.51
N ALA A 702 -4.15 -21.24 24.92
CA ALA A 702 -4.68 -20.22 25.82
C ALA A 702 -3.99 -20.20 27.20
N ARG A 703 -3.89 -21.37 27.87
CA ARG A 703 -3.25 -21.53 29.20
C ARG A 703 -1.79 -21.05 29.29
N VAL A 704 -1.15 -20.81 28.16
CA VAL A 704 0.27 -20.45 28.04
C VAL A 704 0.45 -18.93 27.91
N GLY A 705 -0.62 -18.20 27.57
CA GLY A 705 -0.63 -16.76 27.42
C GLY A 705 0.24 -16.23 26.26
N PRO A 706 0.24 -14.91 26.01
CA PRO A 706 0.91 -14.29 24.86
C PRO A 706 2.44 -14.45 24.82
N HIS A 707 3.06 -14.79 25.96
CA HIS A 707 4.52 -14.81 26.11
C HIS A 707 5.10 -16.18 26.53
N GLY A 708 4.26 -17.15 26.86
CA GLY A 708 4.71 -18.50 27.18
C GLY A 708 5.05 -19.31 25.92
N ILE A 709 5.77 -20.42 26.10
CA ILE A 709 6.24 -21.27 25.00
C ILE A 709 5.67 -22.68 25.17
N THR A 710 4.99 -23.22 24.15
CA THR A 710 4.27 -24.50 24.26
C THR A 710 4.41 -25.38 23.03
N ARG A 711 4.24 -26.70 23.23
CA ARG A 711 4.24 -27.72 22.18
C ARG A 711 2.86 -27.81 21.52
N VAL A 712 2.52 -26.82 20.69
CA VAL A 712 1.32 -26.84 19.84
C VAL A 712 1.37 -28.06 18.92
N LYS A 713 0.35 -28.92 18.98
CA LYS A 713 0.18 -30.07 18.08
C LYS A 713 -0.79 -29.74 16.94
N SER A 714 -0.87 -30.60 15.93
CA SER A 714 -1.84 -30.50 14.84
C SER A 714 -3.30 -30.55 15.33
N SER A 715 -3.56 -31.09 16.53
CA SER A 715 -4.87 -31.04 17.20
C SER A 715 -5.28 -29.64 17.69
N SER A 716 -4.40 -28.63 17.60
CA SER A 716 -4.78 -27.21 17.78
C SER A 716 -5.48 -26.66 16.53
N ASP A 717 -5.00 -27.00 15.32
CA ASP A 717 -5.72 -26.68 14.07
C ASP A 717 -7.13 -27.33 14.06
N ILE A 718 -7.26 -28.55 14.62
CA ILE A 718 -8.55 -29.26 14.75
C ILE A 718 -9.53 -28.51 15.65
N TRP A 719 -9.07 -28.00 16.80
CA TRP A 719 -9.91 -27.19 17.69
C TRP A 719 -10.40 -25.91 17.00
N SER A 720 -9.48 -25.16 16.40
CA SER A 720 -9.83 -23.89 15.73
C SER A 720 -10.77 -24.11 14.54
N LEU A 721 -10.62 -25.22 13.80
CA LEU A 721 -11.61 -25.64 12.80
C LEU A 721 -12.96 -25.98 13.45
N GLY A 722 -12.99 -26.68 14.59
CA GLY A 722 -14.21 -27.02 15.32
C GLY A 722 -15.04 -25.79 15.70
N CYS A 723 -14.39 -24.71 16.13
CA CYS A 723 -15.04 -23.42 16.36
C CYS A 723 -15.68 -22.84 15.08
N VAL A 724 -14.96 -22.90 13.95
CA VAL A 724 -15.48 -22.41 12.65
C VAL A 724 -16.66 -23.26 12.16
N LEU A 725 -16.60 -24.59 12.31
CA LEU A 725 -17.72 -25.48 11.95
C LEU A 725 -18.95 -25.19 12.83
N LEU A 726 -18.75 -24.88 14.11
CA LEU A 726 -19.83 -24.48 15.00
C LEU A 726 -20.48 -23.15 14.55
N GLU A 727 -19.70 -22.13 14.17
CA GLU A 727 -20.26 -20.89 13.59
C GLU A 727 -21.07 -21.15 12.30
N ILE A 728 -20.58 -22.01 11.39
CA ILE A 728 -21.32 -22.40 10.18
C ILE A 728 -22.66 -23.07 10.53
N ILE A 729 -22.67 -24.04 11.44
CA ILE A 729 -23.89 -24.79 11.80
C ILE A 729 -24.87 -23.93 12.63
N THR A 730 -24.38 -22.97 13.43
CA THR A 730 -25.21 -21.99 14.14
C THR A 730 -26.08 -21.20 13.15
N VAL A 731 -25.48 -20.68 12.08
CA VAL A 731 -26.20 -19.91 11.06
C VAL A 731 -27.08 -20.80 10.18
N LEU A 732 -26.62 -22.02 9.86
CA LEU A 732 -27.39 -23.02 9.11
C LEU A 732 -28.71 -23.42 9.81
N LYS A 733 -28.72 -23.46 11.15
CA LYS A 733 -29.92 -23.70 11.98
C LYS A 733 -30.65 -22.40 12.37
N GLY A 734 -30.35 -21.31 11.67
CA GLY A 734 -31.07 -20.04 11.74
C GLY A 734 -30.86 -19.25 13.02
N ILE A 735 -29.62 -19.17 13.51
CA ILE A 735 -29.22 -18.28 14.60
C ILE A 735 -28.12 -17.31 14.09
N PRO A 736 -28.27 -15.98 14.25
CA PRO A 736 -27.21 -15.02 13.90
C PRO A 736 -25.94 -15.23 14.74
N LEU A 737 -24.76 -14.93 14.17
CA LEU A 737 -23.49 -15.02 14.91
C LEU A 737 -23.40 -14.03 16.08
N GLU A 738 -24.17 -12.93 16.05
CA GLU A 738 -24.27 -11.96 17.15
C GLU A 738 -24.83 -12.61 18.44
N GLU A 739 -25.80 -13.53 18.30
CA GLU A 739 -26.41 -14.21 19.46
C GLU A 739 -25.42 -15.08 20.23
N LEU A 740 -24.33 -15.53 19.60
CA LEU A 740 -23.28 -16.31 20.27
C LEU A 740 -22.70 -15.55 21.47
N GLU A 741 -22.51 -14.25 21.35
CA GLU A 741 -21.99 -13.40 22.42
C GLU A 741 -23.12 -12.87 23.32
N THR A 742 -24.23 -12.38 22.75
CA THR A 742 -25.30 -11.75 23.55
C THR A 742 -26.19 -12.73 24.31
N ASN A 743 -26.50 -13.89 23.71
CA ASN A 743 -27.50 -14.83 24.21
C ASN A 743 -26.87 -16.10 24.79
N PHE A 744 -25.74 -16.55 24.22
CA PHE A 744 -25.00 -17.72 24.72
C PHE A 744 -23.74 -17.36 25.53
N GLY A 745 -23.22 -16.13 25.46
CA GLY A 745 -22.06 -15.68 26.24
C GLY A 745 -20.69 -16.19 25.77
N ILE A 746 -20.60 -16.69 24.53
CA ILE A 746 -19.40 -17.31 23.93
C ILE A 746 -18.50 -16.24 23.32
N ASN A 747 -17.81 -15.51 24.20
CA ASN A 747 -16.75 -14.57 23.82
C ASN A 747 -15.51 -15.31 23.33
N GLU A 748 -15.04 -16.31 24.09
CA GLU A 748 -13.90 -17.16 23.73
C GLU A 748 -14.21 -18.65 23.95
N TYR A 749 -14.01 -19.48 22.91
CA TYR A 749 -14.47 -20.88 22.89
C TYR A 749 -13.78 -21.78 23.92
N HIS A 750 -12.59 -21.40 24.40
CA HIS A 750 -11.83 -22.17 25.39
C HIS A 750 -12.16 -21.81 26.85
N GLU A 751 -12.81 -20.67 27.10
CA GLU A 751 -13.34 -20.31 28.43
C GLU A 751 -14.78 -20.80 28.57
N GLY A 752 -15.62 -20.58 27.55
CA GLY A 752 -17.06 -20.81 27.59
C GLY A 752 -17.52 -22.27 27.38
N ARG A 753 -16.90 -23.26 28.04
CA ARG A 753 -17.20 -24.69 27.77
C ARG A 753 -18.68 -25.05 27.94
N THR A 754 -19.29 -24.70 29.08
CA THR A 754 -20.69 -25.06 29.35
C THR A 754 -21.67 -24.27 28.49
N GLN A 755 -21.28 -23.08 28.04
CA GLN A 755 -22.00 -22.27 27.06
C GLN A 755 -21.98 -22.92 25.68
N VAL A 756 -20.83 -23.47 25.25
CA VAL A 756 -20.68 -24.22 23.99
C VAL A 756 -21.50 -25.52 24.02
N GLU A 757 -21.45 -26.27 25.12
CA GLU A 757 -22.26 -27.48 25.31
C GLU A 757 -23.77 -27.14 25.27
N SER A 758 -24.20 -26.08 25.97
CA SER A 758 -25.59 -25.58 25.95
C SER A 758 -26.04 -25.10 24.55
N LEU A 759 -25.15 -24.47 23.78
CA LEU A 759 -25.41 -24.09 22.39
C LEU A 759 -25.61 -25.32 21.50
N ILE A 760 -24.75 -26.35 21.61
CA ILE A 760 -24.88 -27.59 20.80
C ILE A 760 -26.21 -28.29 21.10
N ASP A 761 -26.60 -28.38 22.38
CA ASP A 761 -27.91 -28.91 22.79
C ASP A 761 -29.09 -28.02 22.37
N HIS A 762 -28.91 -26.72 22.17
CA HIS A 762 -29.91 -25.84 21.56
C HIS A 762 -30.01 -26.06 20.05
N LEU A 763 -28.88 -26.23 19.36
CA LEU A 763 -28.83 -26.46 17.92
C LEU A 763 -29.45 -27.82 17.52
N ARG A 764 -29.18 -28.90 18.26
CA ARG A 764 -29.81 -30.22 18.06
C ARG A 764 -31.36 -30.21 18.16
N ARG A 765 -31.94 -29.21 18.84
CA ARG A 765 -33.40 -29.05 18.93
C ARG A 765 -34.01 -28.30 17.74
N ARG A 766 -33.21 -27.71 16.86
CA ARG A 766 -33.65 -26.92 15.70
C ARG A 766 -33.49 -27.69 14.39
N GLU A 767 -34.44 -27.48 13.48
CA GLU A 767 -34.33 -27.95 12.10
C GLU A 767 -33.38 -27.05 11.27
N PRO A 768 -32.74 -27.57 10.20
CA PRO A 768 -32.76 -28.97 9.79
C PRO A 768 -31.88 -29.86 10.70
N LYS A 769 -32.38 -31.03 11.10
CA LYS A 769 -31.65 -32.08 11.85
C LYS A 769 -30.95 -33.12 10.97
N GLU A 770 -30.72 -32.78 9.71
CA GLU A 770 -30.10 -33.65 8.72
C GLU A 770 -28.58 -33.74 8.98
N VAL A 771 -27.78 -33.75 7.92
CA VAL A 771 -26.30 -33.83 7.95
C VAL A 771 -25.64 -32.73 8.83
N ALA A 772 -26.37 -31.65 9.16
CA ALA A 772 -25.96 -30.65 10.15
C ALA A 772 -25.68 -31.24 11.55
N ASP A 773 -26.48 -32.22 12.01
CA ASP A 773 -26.29 -32.84 13.34
C ASP A 773 -25.11 -33.83 13.34
N GLU A 774 -24.75 -34.38 12.18
CA GLU A 774 -23.50 -35.16 12.05
C GLU A 774 -22.26 -34.27 12.28
N VAL A 775 -22.26 -33.06 11.71
CA VAL A 775 -21.19 -32.07 11.93
C VAL A 775 -21.14 -31.62 13.39
N LEU A 776 -22.27 -31.51 14.10
CA LEU A 776 -22.26 -31.23 15.55
C LEU A 776 -21.57 -32.32 16.35
N ASN A 777 -21.76 -33.60 16.00
CA ASN A 777 -21.04 -34.71 16.64
C ASN A 777 -19.52 -34.60 16.40
N TRP A 778 -19.10 -34.17 15.21
CA TRP A 778 -17.68 -33.89 14.93
C TRP A 778 -17.18 -32.70 15.78
N VAL A 779 -17.95 -31.62 15.89
CA VAL A 779 -17.61 -30.43 16.70
C VAL A 779 -17.39 -30.79 18.17
N GLU A 780 -18.23 -31.64 18.77
CA GLU A 780 -18.03 -32.13 20.15
C GLU A 780 -16.69 -32.86 20.33
N GLU A 781 -16.33 -33.75 19.40
CA GLU A 781 -15.04 -34.44 19.40
C GLU A 781 -13.86 -33.47 19.19
N MET A 782 -14.03 -32.45 18.36
CA MET A 782 -13.00 -31.46 18.02
C MET A 782 -12.76 -30.44 19.14
N LEU A 783 -13.79 -30.11 19.93
CA LEU A 783 -13.75 -29.19 21.07
C LEU A 783 -13.51 -29.89 22.42
N LEU A 784 -12.95 -31.11 22.42
CA LEU A 784 -12.45 -31.76 23.63
C LEU A 784 -11.22 -31.01 24.18
N GLU A 785 -11.23 -30.68 25.48
CA GLU A 785 -10.11 -30.00 26.14
C GLU A 785 -8.79 -30.79 26.01
N ASP A 786 -8.87 -32.12 26.14
CA ASP A 786 -7.75 -33.03 25.94
C ASP A 786 -7.37 -33.14 24.46
N GLN A 787 -6.32 -32.41 24.07
CA GLN A 787 -5.71 -32.42 22.73
C GLN A 787 -5.25 -33.81 22.23
N GLY A 788 -5.22 -34.84 23.08
CA GLY A 788 -4.93 -36.22 22.72
C GLY A 788 -6.17 -37.06 22.38
N LYS A 789 -7.38 -36.58 22.74
CA LYS A 789 -8.67 -37.23 22.41
C LYS A 789 -9.35 -36.64 21.17
N ARG A 790 -8.98 -35.42 20.76
CA ARG A 790 -9.47 -34.82 19.52
C ARG A 790 -9.13 -35.70 18.31
N PRO A 791 -10.05 -35.90 17.35
CA PRO A 791 -9.81 -36.71 16.16
C PRO A 791 -8.77 -36.03 15.26
N THR A 792 -8.09 -36.82 14.43
CA THR A 792 -7.20 -36.27 13.40
C THR A 792 -8.02 -35.79 12.21
N ALA A 793 -7.50 -34.82 11.44
CA ALA A 793 -8.15 -34.40 10.20
C ALA A 793 -8.32 -35.58 9.21
N GLN A 794 -7.42 -36.56 9.23
CA GLN A 794 -7.57 -37.81 8.46
C GLN A 794 -8.77 -38.67 8.93
N ALA A 795 -9.01 -38.75 10.25
CA ALA A 795 -10.13 -39.51 10.79
C ALA A 795 -11.48 -38.86 10.44
N LEU A 796 -11.55 -37.52 10.49
CA LEU A 796 -12.72 -36.76 10.04
C LEU A 796 -12.90 -36.82 8.52
N ALA A 797 -11.83 -36.67 7.73
CA ALA A 797 -11.88 -36.73 6.28
C ALA A 797 -12.43 -38.06 5.76
N LYS A 798 -12.19 -39.18 6.45
CA LYS A 798 -12.81 -40.47 6.10
C LYS A 798 -14.34 -40.45 6.23
N ARG A 799 -14.90 -39.76 7.23
CA ARG A 799 -16.36 -39.64 7.44
C ARG A 799 -17.03 -38.86 6.31
N THR A 800 -16.32 -37.91 5.69
CA THR A 800 -16.82 -37.15 4.52
C THR A 800 -17.12 -38.01 3.28
N ILE A 801 -16.67 -39.27 3.24
CA ILE A 801 -16.91 -40.20 2.13
C ILE A 801 -18.34 -40.74 2.18
N ASP A 802 -18.85 -41.04 3.37
CA ASP A 802 -20.16 -41.67 3.57
C ASP A 802 -21.32 -40.64 3.49
N SER A 803 -21.01 -39.36 3.71
CA SER A 803 -21.96 -38.22 3.68
C SER A 803 -21.60 -37.23 2.55
N PRO A 804 -21.97 -37.50 1.28
CA PRO A 804 -21.47 -36.75 0.13
C PRO A 804 -21.84 -35.25 0.13
N THR A 805 -22.93 -34.84 0.78
CA THR A 805 -23.29 -33.41 0.91
C THR A 805 -22.31 -32.60 1.78
N LEU A 806 -21.36 -33.24 2.46
CA LEU A 806 -20.30 -32.58 3.22
C LEU A 806 -19.08 -32.18 2.39
N CYS A 807 -19.00 -32.53 1.10
CA CYS A 807 -17.88 -32.16 0.24
C CYS A 807 -18.35 -31.69 -1.13
N CYS A 808 -17.49 -30.95 -1.84
CA CYS A 808 -17.65 -30.73 -3.27
C CYS A 808 -17.26 -31.99 -4.06
N GLU A 809 -17.73 -32.09 -5.31
CA GLU A 809 -17.46 -33.21 -6.21
C GLU A 809 -15.97 -33.49 -6.41
N LEU A 810 -15.13 -32.44 -6.49
CA LEU A 810 -13.67 -32.57 -6.66
C LEU A 810 -13.01 -33.31 -5.49
N CYS A 811 -13.42 -32.99 -4.26
CA CYS A 811 -13.00 -33.73 -3.08
C CYS A 811 -13.55 -35.16 -3.11
N LEU A 812 -14.84 -35.35 -3.37
CA LEU A 812 -15.44 -36.70 -3.39
C LEU A 812 -14.76 -37.64 -4.40
N ALA A 813 -14.33 -37.12 -5.55
CA ALA A 813 -13.57 -37.86 -6.57
C ALA A 813 -12.17 -38.34 -6.12
N GLY A 814 -11.70 -37.92 -4.94
CA GLY A 814 -10.37 -38.27 -4.41
C GLY A 814 -9.22 -37.48 -5.03
N ASP A 815 -9.50 -36.57 -5.97
CA ASP A 815 -8.51 -35.66 -6.52
C ASP A 815 -8.26 -34.50 -5.55
N ASP A 816 -7.64 -34.75 -4.39
CA ASP A 816 -7.23 -33.69 -3.44
C ASP A 816 -6.01 -32.88 -3.95
N ARG A 817 -5.78 -32.76 -5.26
CA ARG A 817 -4.67 -31.99 -5.85
C ARG A 817 -5.18 -31.05 -6.92
N ARG A 818 -4.77 -29.78 -6.90
CA ARG A 818 -5.06 -28.88 -8.03
C ARG A 818 -4.21 -29.32 -9.23
N VAL A 819 -4.84 -29.95 -10.23
CA VAL A 819 -4.20 -30.29 -11.51
C VAL A 819 -3.69 -29.00 -12.16
N VAL A 820 -2.36 -28.84 -12.19
CA VAL A 820 -1.73 -27.69 -12.84
C VAL A 820 -1.85 -27.86 -14.34
N ALA A 821 -2.84 -27.18 -14.93
CA ALA A 821 -3.02 -27.15 -16.38
C ALA A 821 -1.70 -26.74 -17.06
N PRO A 822 -1.15 -27.56 -17.99
CA PRO A 822 0.13 -27.26 -18.61
C PRO A 822 0.05 -25.94 -19.36
N VAL A 823 1.12 -25.15 -19.29
CA VAL A 823 1.21 -23.84 -19.95
C VAL A 823 0.87 -24.02 -21.45
N PRO A 824 -0.16 -23.33 -21.98
CA PRO A 824 -0.43 -23.36 -23.40
C PRO A 824 0.83 -22.94 -24.16
N ARG A 825 1.39 -23.84 -24.97
CA ARG A 825 2.50 -23.50 -25.86
C ARG A 825 1.98 -22.47 -26.84
N ILE A 826 2.27 -21.19 -26.59
CA ILE A 826 1.99 -20.10 -27.52
C ILE A 826 2.63 -20.50 -28.86
N PRO A 827 1.87 -20.66 -29.95
CA PRO A 827 2.43 -21.00 -31.25
C PRO A 827 3.46 -19.93 -31.65
N ALA A 828 4.62 -20.37 -32.15
CA ALA A 828 5.72 -19.47 -32.51
C ALA A 828 5.43 -18.71 -33.83
N GLN A 829 4.41 -17.85 -33.81
CA GLN A 829 3.94 -17.06 -34.95
C GLN A 829 3.78 -15.57 -34.57
N TYR A 830 4.92 -14.89 -34.38
CA TYR A 830 5.11 -13.50 -34.80
C TYR A 830 6.60 -13.29 -35.12
N SER A 831 7.12 -14.10 -36.04
CA SER A 831 8.44 -13.88 -36.64
C SER A 831 8.38 -12.71 -37.60
N TYR A 832 9.33 -11.78 -37.47
CA TYR A 832 9.35 -10.53 -38.22
C TYR A 832 9.78 -10.77 -39.68
N ARG A 833 8.82 -11.02 -40.58
CA ARG A 833 9.10 -11.12 -42.02
C ARG A 833 9.50 -9.75 -42.58
N ARG A 834 10.81 -9.51 -42.70
CA ARG A 834 11.31 -8.66 -43.78
C ARG A 834 11.21 -9.44 -45.09
N THR A 835 10.67 -8.80 -46.12
CA THR A 835 10.76 -9.28 -47.50
C THR A 835 12.16 -9.05 -48.04
N PHE A 836 12.80 -10.10 -48.54
CA PHE A 836 13.80 -10.06 -49.60
C PHE A 836 13.71 -11.36 -50.39
N ASP A 837 13.70 -11.26 -51.71
CA ASP A 837 13.50 -12.40 -52.60
C ASP A 837 14.77 -13.23 -52.80
N SER A 838 14.64 -14.56 -52.87
CA SER A 838 15.12 -15.37 -54.02
C SER A 838 14.97 -16.88 -53.83
N ALA A 839 14.40 -17.53 -54.86
CA ALA A 839 14.65 -18.88 -55.41
C ALA A 839 14.79 -20.15 -54.51
N GLY A 840 14.13 -21.23 -54.96
CA GLY A 840 14.34 -22.64 -54.57
C GLY A 840 13.28 -23.18 -53.59
N SER A 841 12.49 -24.24 -53.85
CA SER A 841 12.74 -25.61 -54.34
C SER A 841 13.56 -26.48 -53.36
N ALA A 842 13.12 -27.65 -52.88
CA ALA A 842 11.86 -28.39 -53.06
C ALA A 842 11.66 -29.40 -51.86
N SER A 843 10.42 -29.68 -51.41
CA SER A 843 9.65 -30.93 -51.63
C SER A 843 9.92 -32.18 -50.74
N ILE A 844 8.83 -32.68 -50.11
CA ILE A 844 8.41 -34.11 -49.96
C ILE A 844 8.90 -34.98 -48.76
N SER A 845 7.93 -35.81 -48.28
CA SER A 845 7.95 -37.07 -47.48
C SER A 845 8.55 -37.15 -46.06
N ASP A 846 7.66 -37.35 -45.08
CA ASP A 846 7.44 -38.62 -44.35
C ASP A 846 8.60 -39.63 -44.17
N SER A 847 8.80 -40.15 -42.95
CA SER A 847 8.21 -41.46 -42.55
C SER A 847 8.74 -42.03 -41.20
N ASN A 848 7.98 -43.05 -40.74
CA ASN A 848 7.99 -43.85 -39.50
C ASN A 848 9.29 -44.60 -39.10
N GLY A 849 9.26 -45.21 -37.90
CA GLY A 849 10.13 -46.32 -37.46
C GLY A 849 10.96 -45.96 -36.22
N GLU A 850 10.68 -46.38 -34.98
CA GLU A 850 10.44 -47.72 -34.37
C GLU A 850 11.70 -48.55 -34.02
N ALA A 851 11.67 -49.12 -32.82
CA ALA A 851 12.54 -50.16 -32.23
C ALA A 851 14.06 -49.87 -32.09
N GLY A 852 14.74 -50.34 -31.04
CA GLY A 852 14.26 -51.03 -29.83
C GLY A 852 15.39 -51.79 -29.09
N ILE A 853 15.03 -52.47 -27.99
CA ILE A 853 15.85 -53.49 -27.25
C ILE A 853 17.06 -52.91 -26.47
N GLY A 854 17.35 -53.29 -25.22
CA GLY A 854 16.60 -54.11 -24.24
C GLY A 854 17.50 -54.85 -23.22
N VAL A 855 16.91 -55.30 -22.09
CA VAL A 855 17.44 -56.27 -21.07
C VAL A 855 18.72 -55.85 -20.32
N SER A 856 19.02 -56.19 -19.05
CA SER A 856 18.40 -57.03 -17.99
C SER A 856 18.41 -56.25 -16.64
N GLY A 857 17.56 -56.48 -15.63
CA GLY A 857 17.37 -57.71 -14.82
C GLY A 857 18.20 -57.58 -13.51
N ILE A 858 17.89 -58.12 -12.33
CA ILE A 858 16.86 -59.02 -11.72
C ILE A 858 17.07 -58.83 -10.20
N TRP A 859 16.17 -58.85 -9.20
CA TRP A 859 14.72 -59.03 -8.95
C TRP A 859 14.48 -58.59 -7.46
N GLN A 860 13.42 -58.73 -6.65
CA GLN A 860 11.98 -59.16 -6.59
C GLN A 860 11.47 -58.55 -5.24
N LYS A 861 10.21 -58.47 -4.75
CA LYS A 861 8.77 -58.64 -5.12
C LYS A 861 8.00 -57.81 -4.02
N GLY A 862 6.68 -57.76 -3.84
CA GLY A 862 5.44 -58.23 -4.50
C GLY A 862 4.25 -57.83 -3.59
N GLY A 863 2.97 -57.85 -3.96
CA GLY A 863 2.25 -58.11 -5.23
C GLY A 863 0.81 -57.53 -5.11
N LEU A 864 0.12 -57.15 -6.19
CA LEU A 864 -0.81 -57.98 -7.01
C LEU A 864 -2.05 -58.46 -6.22
N TYR A 865 -3.30 -58.37 -6.72
CA TYR A 865 -3.86 -58.26 -8.10
C TYR A 865 -4.88 -57.08 -8.20
N ALA A 866 -5.27 -56.45 -9.33
CA ALA A 866 -5.32 -56.77 -10.78
C ALA A 866 -6.65 -57.39 -11.28
N LEU A 867 -6.98 -57.16 -12.58
CA LEU A 867 -8.24 -57.43 -13.36
C LEU A 867 -9.27 -56.27 -13.39
N ASN A 868 -10.00 -56.00 -14.49
CA ASN A 868 -9.73 -56.24 -15.92
C ASN A 868 -10.54 -55.27 -16.83
N THR A 869 -10.29 -55.31 -18.14
CA THR A 869 -10.95 -54.50 -19.19
C THR A 869 -12.34 -55.00 -19.61
N GLN A 870 -13.21 -54.09 -20.06
CA GLN A 870 -14.13 -54.32 -21.19
C GLN A 870 -14.61 -53.01 -21.84
N GLN A 871 -15.05 -53.09 -23.10
CA GLN A 871 -15.66 -52.01 -23.88
C GLN A 871 -17.20 -52.03 -23.72
N VAL A 872 -17.90 -50.95 -24.07
CA VAL A 872 -19.06 -50.95 -24.99
C VAL A 872 -19.48 -49.51 -25.36
N THR A 873 -20.21 -49.39 -26.45
CA THR A 873 -20.50 -48.21 -27.29
C THR A 873 -21.35 -47.08 -26.70
N GLU A 874 -21.27 -45.93 -27.36
CA GLU A 874 -22.24 -44.82 -27.32
C GLU A 874 -23.69 -45.27 -27.55
N THR A 875 -24.67 -44.48 -27.08
CA THR A 875 -25.94 -44.22 -27.79
C THR A 875 -26.66 -42.99 -27.20
N THR A 876 -27.24 -42.16 -28.07
CA THR A 876 -28.12 -41.04 -27.71
C THR A 876 -29.60 -41.46 -27.72
N PRO A 877 -30.46 -40.89 -26.86
CA PRO A 877 -31.89 -40.76 -27.13
C PRO A 877 -32.27 -39.32 -27.54
N THR A 878 -33.33 -39.18 -28.35
CA THR A 878 -33.82 -37.89 -28.88
C THR A 878 -35.35 -37.78 -28.80
N ASN A 879 -35.83 -36.53 -28.66
CA ASN A 879 -37.19 -36.04 -28.98
C ASN A 879 -38.41 -36.51 -28.15
N GLY A 880 -39.43 -35.65 -28.13
CA GLY A 880 -40.80 -35.89 -27.61
C GLY A 880 -41.07 -35.29 -26.21
N ASP A 881 -42.14 -34.52 -25.96
CA ASP A 881 -43.11 -33.96 -26.91
C ASP A 881 -43.85 -32.70 -26.39
N VAL A 882 -44.60 -32.06 -27.30
CA VAL A 882 -45.33 -30.78 -27.16
C VAL A 882 -46.50 -30.81 -26.15
N TYR A 883 -46.77 -29.69 -25.47
CA TYR A 883 -48.15 -29.23 -25.14
C TYR A 883 -48.29 -27.70 -25.15
N VAL A 884 -49.53 -27.19 -25.17
CA VAL A 884 -49.91 -25.83 -25.63
C VAL A 884 -50.58 -24.97 -24.53
N SER A 885 -50.52 -23.65 -24.72
CA SER A 885 -51.24 -22.51 -24.08
C SER A 885 -52.78 -22.69 -23.95
N PRO A 886 -53.60 -21.78 -23.33
CA PRO A 886 -53.33 -20.36 -22.98
C PRO A 886 -53.97 -19.84 -21.66
N VAL A 887 -53.95 -18.50 -21.44
CA VAL A 887 -55.11 -17.60 -21.14
C VAL A 887 -54.62 -16.21 -20.68
N ASP A 888 -55.40 -15.17 -20.97
CA ASP A 888 -55.25 -13.73 -20.61
C ASP A 888 -55.32 -13.47 -19.07
N ASP A 889 -55.22 -12.26 -18.48
CA ASP A 889 -55.86 -10.97 -18.81
C ASP A 889 -55.40 -9.85 -17.84
N ARG A 890 -55.81 -8.59 -18.11
CA ARG A 890 -55.90 -7.40 -17.22
C ARG A 890 -54.63 -6.73 -16.66
N SER A 891 -54.33 -5.58 -17.26
CA SER A 891 -54.03 -4.34 -16.51
C SER A 891 -55.27 -3.86 -15.71
N PRO A 892 -55.10 -3.00 -14.69
CA PRO A 892 -55.31 -1.58 -14.98
C PRO A 892 -54.32 -0.63 -14.27
N ALA A 893 -54.25 0.61 -14.77
CA ALA A 893 -53.52 1.70 -14.12
C ALA A 893 -54.38 2.42 -13.06
N PHE A 894 -53.72 3.23 -12.23
CA PHE A 894 -54.37 4.32 -11.50
C PHE A 894 -53.61 5.63 -11.74
N SER A 895 -54.35 6.69 -12.05
CA SER A 895 -53.84 8.05 -12.27
C SER A 895 -54.60 9.07 -11.42
N ASN A 896 -53.97 10.22 -11.19
CA ASN A 896 -54.51 11.61 -11.11
C ASN A 896 -53.65 12.41 -10.10
N ALA A 897 -52.97 13.49 -10.50
CA ALA A 897 -53.46 14.87 -10.76
C ALA A 897 -53.68 15.66 -9.44
N PHE A 898 -53.46 16.97 -9.33
CA PHE A 898 -53.49 18.08 -10.30
C PHE A 898 -52.18 18.93 -10.24
N SER A 899 -51.67 19.55 -11.32
CA SER A 899 -52.08 20.81 -12.01
C SER A 899 -51.85 22.09 -11.17
N THR A 900 -51.46 23.26 -11.69
CA THR A 900 -51.17 23.73 -13.09
C THR A 900 -49.80 24.50 -13.08
N VAL A 901 -49.37 25.54 -13.83
CA VAL A 901 -49.91 26.55 -14.79
C VAL A 901 -48.79 26.96 -15.78
N SER A 902 -49.10 27.58 -16.93
CA SER A 902 -48.17 28.31 -17.84
C SER A 902 -48.95 29.45 -18.54
N PRO A 903 -48.34 30.53 -19.12
CA PRO A 903 -47.76 30.43 -20.49
C PRO A 903 -46.64 31.44 -20.93
N ILE A 904 -45.68 30.94 -21.71
CA ILE A 904 -45.22 31.38 -23.07
C ILE A 904 -44.76 32.84 -23.38
N SER A 905 -43.73 32.92 -24.26
CA SER A 905 -43.16 34.04 -25.07
C SER A 905 -41.94 34.77 -24.49
N GLY A 906 -40.89 35.15 -25.28
CA GLY A 906 -40.64 34.99 -26.72
C GLY A 906 -39.12 35.08 -27.07
N THR A 907 -38.76 35.05 -28.36
CA THR A 907 -37.39 34.91 -28.92
C THR A 907 -36.97 36.15 -29.77
N PRO A 908 -35.83 36.22 -30.51
CA PRO A 908 -34.45 35.68 -30.35
C PRO A 908 -33.31 36.76 -30.58
N VAL A 909 -32.06 36.30 -30.82
CA VAL A 909 -31.00 36.88 -31.73
C VAL A 909 -29.75 37.60 -31.16
N SER A 910 -28.58 37.12 -31.65
CA SER A 910 -27.25 37.77 -31.84
C SER A 910 -26.25 37.99 -30.69
N SER A 911 -24.97 37.75 -31.03
CA SER A 911 -23.76 38.38 -30.48
C SER A 911 -23.14 39.32 -31.53
N PRO A 912 -22.10 40.12 -31.22
CA PRO A 912 -20.77 39.66 -31.66
C PRO A 912 -19.55 40.05 -30.77
N PHE A 913 -18.50 39.24 -30.91
CA PHE A 913 -17.04 39.52 -30.80
C PHE A 913 -16.50 40.79 -30.11
N SER A 914 -15.54 40.58 -29.20
CA SER A 914 -14.12 40.89 -29.50
C SER A 914 -13.17 40.02 -28.66
N GLN A 915 -12.01 39.62 -29.20
CA GLN A 915 -10.97 38.84 -28.51
C GLN A 915 -9.66 39.64 -28.42
N THR A 916 -8.86 39.37 -27.39
CA THR A 916 -7.39 39.47 -27.46
C THR A 916 -6.76 38.19 -26.89
N LYS A 917 -5.76 37.65 -27.60
CA LYS A 917 -5.21 36.29 -27.42
C LYS A 917 -4.14 36.23 -26.32
N GLN A 918 -3.98 35.05 -25.70
CA GLN A 918 -2.69 34.54 -25.23
C GLN A 918 -2.58 33.02 -25.51
N SER A 919 -1.35 32.49 -25.48
CA SER A 919 -0.95 31.27 -26.19
C SER A 919 -1.10 29.97 -25.40
N TYR A 920 -1.46 28.89 -26.11
CA TYR A 920 -1.48 27.51 -25.61
C TYR A 920 -0.17 26.76 -25.84
N SER A 921 0.07 25.72 -25.03
CA SER A 921 0.91 24.56 -25.34
C SER A 921 0.04 23.31 -25.28
N SER A 922 0.29 22.33 -26.16
CA SER A 922 -0.65 21.24 -26.46
C SER A 922 -0.67 20.09 -25.43
N GLU A 923 -1.83 19.83 -24.86
CA GLU A 923 -2.23 18.50 -24.36
C GLU A 923 -3.32 17.90 -25.26
N SER A 924 -3.37 16.57 -25.36
CA SER A 924 -4.25 15.86 -26.29
C SER A 924 -5.71 15.81 -25.82
N ILE A 925 -6.63 16.31 -26.64
CA ILE A 925 -8.07 16.32 -26.34
C ILE A 925 -8.65 14.90 -26.44
N PHE A 926 -9.21 14.40 -25.34
CA PHE A 926 -10.11 13.24 -25.34
C PHE A 926 -11.57 13.73 -25.33
N PHE A 927 -12.36 13.27 -26.30
CA PHE A 927 -13.80 13.55 -26.36
C PHE A 927 -14.60 12.47 -25.61
N SER A 928 -15.76 12.87 -25.06
CA SER A 928 -16.67 11.98 -24.33
C SER A 928 -17.67 11.33 -25.27
N GLU A 929 -17.92 10.02 -25.10
CA GLU A 929 -18.87 9.25 -25.92
C GLU A 929 -20.36 9.46 -25.56
N THR A 930 -20.71 10.53 -24.82
CA THR A 930 -22.10 10.82 -24.44
C THR A 930 -22.52 12.26 -24.74
N VAL A 931 -23.51 12.41 -25.62
CA VAL A 931 -24.21 13.68 -25.88
C VAL A 931 -25.42 13.78 -24.94
N PRO A 932 -25.61 14.91 -24.20
CA PRO A 932 -26.80 15.10 -23.38
C PRO A 932 -28.09 15.21 -24.20
N ASN A 933 -29.21 14.68 -23.67
CA ASN A 933 -30.52 14.57 -24.33
C ASN A 933 -31.25 15.92 -24.62
N SER A 934 -30.53 17.02 -24.80
CA SER A 934 -31.08 18.36 -25.10
C SER A 934 -30.27 19.15 -26.13
N PHE A 935 -29.41 18.48 -26.91
CA PHE A 935 -28.72 19.02 -28.08
C PHE A 935 -29.06 18.18 -29.31
N SER A 936 -29.26 18.79 -30.48
CA SER A 936 -29.30 18.02 -31.71
C SER A 936 -27.88 17.67 -32.17
N TRP A 937 -27.74 16.54 -32.87
CA TRP A 937 -26.47 16.20 -33.52
C TRP A 937 -26.09 17.21 -34.61
N GLU A 938 -27.07 17.90 -35.21
CA GLU A 938 -26.85 18.89 -36.25
C GLU A 938 -26.23 20.18 -35.67
N ASP A 939 -26.69 20.63 -34.50
CA ASP A 939 -26.09 21.75 -33.76
C ASP A 939 -24.65 21.42 -33.32
N TYR A 940 -24.43 20.23 -32.77
CA TYR A 940 -23.11 19.78 -32.31
C TYR A 940 -22.10 19.69 -33.47
N LEU A 941 -22.49 19.11 -34.61
CA LEU A 941 -21.64 19.04 -35.80
C LEU A 941 -21.38 20.43 -36.41
N ALA A 942 -22.37 21.33 -36.41
CA ALA A 942 -22.19 22.70 -36.85
C ALA A 942 -21.19 23.48 -35.97
N GLU A 943 -21.25 23.31 -34.64
CA GLU A 943 -20.34 23.95 -33.69
C GLU A 943 -18.91 23.40 -33.82
N VAL A 944 -18.74 22.08 -33.99
CA VAL A 944 -17.44 21.46 -34.30
C VAL A 944 -16.87 21.96 -35.63
N CYS A 945 -17.67 22.03 -36.69
CA CYS A 945 -17.22 22.55 -38.00
C CYS A 945 -16.84 24.04 -37.94
N ALA A 946 -17.55 24.84 -37.14
CA ALA A 946 -17.22 26.24 -36.90
C ALA A 946 -15.91 26.41 -36.12
N GLU A 947 -15.61 25.54 -35.16
CA GLU A 947 -14.33 25.53 -34.45
C GLU A 947 -13.17 25.08 -35.34
N MET A 948 -13.37 24.04 -36.16
CA MET A 948 -12.35 23.57 -37.10
C MET A 948 -12.04 24.62 -38.18
N LYS A 949 -13.04 25.32 -38.73
CA LYS A 949 -12.79 26.46 -39.65
C LYS A 949 -12.05 27.63 -38.99
N ARG A 950 -12.37 27.96 -37.73
CA ARG A 950 -11.62 28.96 -36.94
C ARG A 950 -10.18 28.53 -36.64
N THR A 951 -9.87 27.24 -36.73
CA THR A 951 -8.53 26.69 -36.50
C THR A 951 -7.72 26.59 -37.81
N GLU A 952 -8.35 26.22 -38.93
CA GLU A 952 -7.65 25.93 -40.20
C GLU A 952 -6.86 27.12 -40.76
N GLU A 953 -7.35 28.36 -40.58
CA GLU A 953 -6.66 29.60 -40.98
C GLU A 953 -5.34 29.86 -40.22
N SER A 954 -5.00 29.03 -39.21
CA SER A 954 -3.83 29.22 -38.35
C SER A 954 -2.80 28.07 -38.37
N LEU A 955 -3.06 26.98 -39.11
CA LEU A 955 -2.26 25.74 -39.04
C LEU A 955 -1.29 25.53 -40.22
N GLY A 956 -0.17 24.89 -39.95
CA GLY A 956 0.79 24.41 -40.95
C GLY A 956 0.23 23.29 -41.83
N GLU A 957 0.93 23.02 -42.93
CA GLU A 957 0.54 21.97 -43.90
C GLU A 957 0.59 20.56 -43.28
N ILE A 958 1.60 20.29 -42.44
CA ILE A 958 1.76 19.02 -41.73
C ILE A 958 0.61 18.78 -40.73
N GLU A 959 0.18 19.81 -40.01
CA GLU A 959 -0.89 19.74 -39.01
C GLU A 959 -2.25 19.53 -39.68
N ARG A 960 -2.52 20.24 -40.79
CA ARG A 960 -3.71 19.99 -41.63
C ARG A 960 -3.73 18.57 -42.20
N ASN A 961 -2.58 18.02 -42.61
CA ASN A 961 -2.49 16.63 -43.07
C ASN A 961 -2.70 15.61 -41.94
N ALA A 962 -2.24 15.88 -40.72
CA ALA A 962 -2.50 15.04 -39.55
C ALA A 962 -4.00 15.02 -39.18
N ILE A 963 -4.66 16.19 -39.20
CA ILE A 963 -6.11 16.29 -38.97
C ILE A 963 -6.89 15.55 -40.07
N LYS A 964 -6.54 15.72 -41.35
CA LYS A 964 -7.17 14.99 -42.47
C LYS A 964 -6.98 13.47 -42.35
N ALA A 965 -5.83 13.00 -41.89
CA ALA A 965 -5.60 11.58 -41.62
C ALA A 965 -6.48 11.04 -40.48
N SER A 966 -6.63 11.80 -39.39
CA SER A 966 -7.57 11.46 -38.30
C SER A 966 -9.03 11.45 -38.79
N PHE A 967 -9.41 12.41 -39.63
CA PHE A 967 -10.76 12.49 -40.20
C PHE A 967 -11.07 11.32 -41.14
N ALA A 968 -10.10 10.87 -41.95
CA ALA A 968 -10.26 9.69 -42.80
C ALA A 968 -10.46 8.38 -42.00
N VAL A 969 -9.95 8.30 -40.76
CA VAL A 969 -10.23 7.20 -39.82
C VAL A 969 -11.62 7.35 -39.20
N TYR A 970 -12.03 8.57 -38.86
CA TYR A 970 -13.36 8.87 -38.32
C TYR A 970 -14.48 8.59 -39.35
N ASN A 971 -14.39 9.13 -40.57
CA ASN A 971 -15.36 8.88 -41.65
C ASN A 971 -15.47 7.38 -41.97
N LYS A 972 -14.35 6.63 -42.01
CA LYS A 972 -14.40 5.16 -42.15
C LYS A 972 -15.17 4.47 -41.01
N THR A 973 -15.14 5.02 -39.80
CA THR A 973 -15.87 4.48 -38.64
C THR A 973 -17.36 4.85 -38.72
N MET A 974 -17.70 6.08 -39.10
CA MET A 974 -19.08 6.54 -39.25
C MET A 974 -19.82 5.84 -40.40
N VAL A 975 -19.17 5.65 -41.56
CA VAL A 975 -19.71 4.87 -42.69
C VAL A 975 -19.92 3.41 -42.29
N LYS A 976 -18.96 2.79 -41.57
CA LYS A 976 -19.08 1.41 -41.08
C LYS A 976 -20.24 1.24 -40.09
N ASN A 977 -20.62 2.30 -39.39
CA ASN A 977 -21.76 2.34 -38.46
C ASN A 977 -23.08 2.83 -39.13
N GLY A 978 -23.11 3.03 -40.46
CA GLY A 978 -24.32 3.30 -41.24
C GLY A 978 -24.70 4.77 -41.44
N TYR A 979 -23.94 5.73 -40.90
CA TYR A 979 -24.29 7.16 -40.89
C TYR A 979 -23.90 7.91 -42.19
N VAL A 980 -24.19 7.31 -43.35
CA VAL A 980 -23.68 7.77 -44.67
C VAL A 980 -24.08 9.23 -44.98
N GLY A 981 -25.36 9.59 -44.84
CA GLY A 981 -25.89 10.92 -45.17
C GLY A 981 -25.46 12.08 -44.25
N ALA A 982 -24.57 11.83 -43.29
CA ALA A 982 -23.83 12.85 -42.54
C ALA A 982 -22.43 13.10 -43.14
N VAL A 983 -21.81 12.08 -43.76
CA VAL A 983 -20.48 12.16 -44.36
C VAL A 983 -20.52 12.97 -45.67
N ASP A 984 -21.55 12.76 -46.50
CA ASP A 984 -21.82 13.54 -47.74
C ASP A 984 -22.11 15.05 -47.51
N ARG A 985 -22.02 15.52 -46.26
CA ARG A 985 -22.15 16.94 -45.86
C ARG A 985 -21.01 17.43 -44.94
N MET A 986 -19.98 16.60 -44.71
CA MET A 986 -18.74 16.98 -44.00
C MET A 986 -17.50 16.99 -44.90
N ASP A 987 -17.51 16.23 -46.00
CA ASP A 987 -16.56 16.38 -47.13
C ASP A 987 -16.90 17.61 -48.00
#